data_AF-A0A4R2J550-F1
#
_entry.id   AF-A0A4R2J550-F1
#
_cell.length_a   1.000
_cell.length_b   1.000
_cell.length_c   1.000
_cell.angle_alpha   90.00
_cell.angle_beta   90.00
_cell.angle_gamma   90.00
#
_symmetry.space_group_name_H-M   'P 1'
#
loop_
_entity.id
_entity.type
_entity.pdbx_description
1 polymer ?
#
loop_
_entity_poly.entity_id
_entity_poly.type
_entity_poly.pdbx_seq_one_letter_code
_entity_poly.pdbx_strand_id
1 'polypeptide(L)'
;MLTAERQTLRPVIATACLSGTLEDKLAAAAAAGFTGVEVFEDDLIMSPWSPRRVRDECAALGLSIDLYQPFRDFEAVPAEPFEANLRRAERKFDLMEQLGCTTLLVCSSESAAVDDDVLAAEQLTTLAERAARRGLRIAYEAMAWGRFVNTAEHAWRIVREAGHPALGLCLDSFHLFARGEELPDVPGSAIFHVQLADAPRLSMEAVEWSRHHRLFPGQGVFDVAGFLDQVLSTGYSGPLSLEVFNDVYRQGDPRHAAVDAMRSLLTLEEAAPAAPPLAGHAFTELAVDEASGLAVAQTLAALGFAHTGQHRSKPVELWQQGSARVLLNFAPERAVHPATASICALAVDSADPQVSARRAERLLAPVLPRSFRPDEADLTSVAAPDGTAVFFCRTDWLDDFLPTGDAPAAGLLTGTDHVSLTESVDDFDHAVLFYRSVLGMESDQIAELPAPFGLIHRRTATDPNHRVRINLNTAPLRRGDWSPSVESPQHVAFVTGDAVAAAAAMRELGAPLLKIPENYYDDLDARLALPAELLASMREHSILYDRDAHGEYLHFSTEIIGGRIFFEVVQRIGEYAGYGASSSAAICMAAHRRSRREHAPEREYSLAHLTALSLSPPELVEAAAEAGYRYVGLRMTRVTPEEPHYPLATDPALMRTTKSRLAATGVDVLDVELARIGPDGNPRDYLRFLEAGAELGARHVITQLPDGEFTRKTDRFAELCAMAAPLGLTVDLEFPSWTETPDLAEATRVLRGAAQPNAGILVDLLHFARSASSVAELRELPAEWFRFAHVCDAPGEVPDTVAGLIHTARYERLFPGEGGIDLHGILAALPPGIPYALEIPHATRVASIGAKEHARLAITAARRHLDAAFKRAA
;
A
#
# COMPACT_ATOMS: atom_id res chain seq x y z
N MET A 1 49.37 -9.63 -10.45
CA MET A 1 49.14 -8.17 -10.40
C MET A 1 48.40 -7.92 -9.11
N LEU A 2 48.99 -7.14 -8.20
CA LEU A 2 48.52 -6.95 -6.84
C LEU A 2 47.13 -6.31 -6.84
N THR A 3 46.14 -7.00 -6.26
CA THR A 3 44.89 -6.40 -5.79
C THR A 3 45.27 -5.42 -4.67
N ALA A 4 45.29 -4.12 -4.97
CA ALA A 4 45.38 -3.11 -3.95
C ALA A 4 44.21 -3.33 -2.97
N GLU A 5 44.51 -3.48 -1.68
CA GLU A 5 43.49 -3.40 -0.63
C GLU A 5 42.77 -2.06 -0.81
N ARG A 6 41.51 -2.09 -1.28
CA ARG A 6 40.68 -0.88 -1.32
C ARG A 6 40.61 -0.35 0.12
N GLN A 7 40.99 0.91 0.29
CA GLN A 7 40.92 1.62 1.57
C GLN A 7 39.49 1.51 2.13
N THR A 8 39.33 1.14 3.40
CA THR A 8 37.99 1.08 4.02
C THR A 8 37.36 2.47 3.94
N LEU A 9 36.27 2.57 3.19
CA LEU A 9 35.59 3.82 2.94
C LEU A 9 34.83 4.24 4.22
N ARG A 10 34.71 5.56 4.45
CA ARG A 10 33.97 6.11 5.59
C ARG A 10 32.57 6.52 5.12
N PRO A 11 31.53 5.71 5.37
CA PRO A 11 30.17 6.02 4.95
C PRO A 11 29.61 7.15 5.81
N VAL A 12 29.14 8.20 5.12
CA VAL A 12 28.48 9.38 5.68
C VAL A 12 27.12 9.56 4.99
N ILE A 13 26.16 10.15 5.69
CA ILE A 13 24.85 10.51 5.13
C ILE A 13 24.44 11.90 5.57
N ALA A 14 23.91 12.70 4.65
CA ALA A 14 23.27 13.96 5.01
C ALA A 14 21.95 13.72 5.73
N THR A 15 21.69 14.43 6.83
CA THR A 15 20.40 14.30 7.57
C THR A 15 19.21 14.69 6.69
N ALA A 16 19.42 15.46 5.62
CA ALA A 16 18.40 15.80 4.65
C ALA A 16 17.91 14.62 3.78
N CYS A 17 18.63 13.50 3.76
CA CYS A 17 18.21 12.26 3.10
C CYS A 17 17.08 11.53 3.82
N LEU A 18 16.88 11.84 5.10
CA LEU A 18 16.01 11.10 6.00
C LEU A 18 14.85 11.99 6.46
N SER A 19 13.69 11.38 6.71
CA SER A 19 12.52 11.99 7.35
C SER A 19 12.63 11.98 8.89
N GLY A 20 11.63 12.51 9.58
CA GLY A 20 11.56 12.50 11.05
C GLY A 20 12.32 13.64 11.73
N THR A 21 12.41 13.62 13.06
CA THR A 21 13.19 14.63 13.81
C THR A 21 14.68 14.32 13.73
N LEU A 22 15.55 15.27 14.12
CA LEU A 22 17.00 15.04 14.12
C LEU A 22 17.38 13.79 14.93
N GLU A 23 16.66 13.53 16.02
CA GLU A 23 16.81 12.32 16.85
C GLU A 23 16.56 11.03 16.06
N ASP A 24 15.44 10.95 15.35
CA ASP A 24 15.06 9.79 14.53
C ASP A 24 16.10 9.54 13.43
N LYS A 25 16.55 10.61 12.78
CA LYS A 25 17.53 10.57 11.69
C LYS A 25 18.88 10.03 12.16
N LEU A 26 19.40 10.55 13.27
CA LEU A 26 20.68 10.10 13.83
C LEU A 26 20.61 8.64 14.29
N ALA A 27 19.51 8.24 14.93
CA ALA A 27 19.29 6.86 15.34
C ALA A 27 19.21 5.90 14.13
N ALA A 28 18.49 6.29 13.07
CA ALA A 28 18.38 5.51 11.84
C ALA A 28 19.73 5.37 11.12
N ALA A 29 20.49 6.46 10.98
CA ALA A 29 21.83 6.44 10.38
C ALA A 29 22.79 5.52 11.15
N ALA A 30 22.83 5.63 12.48
CA ALA A 30 23.65 4.77 13.32
C ALA A 30 23.24 3.29 13.22
N ALA A 31 21.93 3.00 13.25
CA ALA A 31 21.42 1.63 13.15
C ALA A 31 21.71 0.98 11.79
N ALA A 32 21.74 1.77 10.70
CA ALA A 32 22.13 1.30 9.37
C ALA A 32 23.65 1.11 9.21
N GLY A 33 24.47 1.56 10.16
CA GLY A 33 25.93 1.38 10.15
C GLY A 33 26.73 2.54 9.57
N PHE A 34 26.13 3.72 9.42
CA PHE A 34 26.89 4.92 9.05
C PHE A 34 27.90 5.29 10.14
N THR A 35 29.03 5.85 9.72
CA THR A 35 30.11 6.27 10.64
C THR A 35 30.14 7.78 10.87
N GLY A 36 29.42 8.53 10.05
CA GLY A 36 29.27 9.96 10.20
C GLY A 36 28.02 10.51 9.52
N VAL A 37 27.73 11.77 9.79
CA VAL A 37 26.60 12.51 9.23
C VAL A 37 27.02 13.89 8.75
N GLU A 38 26.26 14.41 7.80
CA GLU A 38 26.24 15.84 7.49
C GLU A 38 25.02 16.46 8.16
N VAL A 39 25.22 17.47 8.99
CA VAL A 39 24.12 18.15 9.66
C VAL A 39 23.56 19.22 8.72
N PHE A 40 22.34 18.98 8.25
CA PHE A 40 21.57 19.96 7.49
C PHE A 40 21.03 21.05 8.43
N GLU A 41 21.18 22.30 8.02
CA GLU A 41 20.87 23.49 8.84
C GLU A 41 19.44 23.49 9.36
N ASP A 42 18.46 23.17 8.51
CA ASP A 42 17.05 23.18 8.90
C ASP A 42 16.75 22.15 9.99
N ASP A 43 17.38 20.96 9.95
CA ASP A 43 17.21 19.94 10.99
C ASP A 43 17.73 20.41 12.35
N LEU A 44 18.84 21.16 12.35
CA LEU A 44 19.38 21.75 13.57
C LEU A 44 18.49 22.88 14.09
N ILE A 45 17.94 23.72 13.21
CA ILE A 45 17.03 24.82 13.58
C ILE A 45 15.73 24.29 14.18
N MET A 46 15.20 23.19 13.64
CA MET A 46 13.97 22.56 14.13
C MET A 46 14.18 21.75 15.41
N SER A 47 15.42 21.32 15.69
CA SER A 47 15.72 20.50 16.86
C SER A 47 15.63 21.31 18.17
N PRO A 48 15.10 20.70 19.25
CA PRO A 48 15.19 21.28 20.58
C PRO A 48 16.61 21.18 21.18
N TRP A 49 17.55 20.51 20.51
CA TRP A 49 18.90 20.28 21.02
C TRP A 49 19.83 21.45 20.72
N SER A 50 20.67 21.78 21.70
CA SER A 50 21.80 22.68 21.45
C SER A 50 22.84 21.99 20.55
N PRO A 51 23.65 22.73 19.78
CA PRO A 51 24.72 22.14 18.96
C PRO A 51 25.68 21.24 19.77
N ARG A 52 26.00 21.62 21.01
CA ARG A 52 26.82 20.78 21.91
C ARG A 52 26.13 19.45 22.22
N ARG A 53 24.82 19.47 22.47
CA ARG A 53 24.05 18.25 22.71
C ARG A 53 24.04 17.38 21.46
N VAL A 54 23.81 17.94 20.28
CA VAL A 54 23.85 17.19 19.01
C VAL A 54 25.18 16.44 18.86
N ARG A 55 26.30 17.10 19.14
CA ARG A 55 27.63 16.47 19.15
C ARG A 55 27.71 15.30 20.14
N ASP A 56 27.26 15.52 21.38
CA ASP A 56 27.34 14.52 22.43
C ASP A 56 26.46 13.29 22.11
N GLU A 57 25.30 13.49 21.50
CA GLU A 57 24.38 12.43 21.04
C GLU A 57 24.96 11.67 19.82
N CYS A 58 25.55 12.39 18.85
CA CYS A 58 26.26 11.75 17.73
C CYS A 58 27.42 10.88 18.26
N ALA A 59 28.22 11.39 19.20
CA ALA A 59 29.30 10.64 19.81
C ALA A 59 28.81 9.38 20.56
N ALA A 60 27.66 9.47 21.25
CA ALA A 60 27.04 8.33 21.92
C ALA A 60 26.57 7.24 20.93
N LEU A 61 26.15 7.66 19.73
CA LEU A 61 25.76 6.78 18.63
C LEU A 61 26.94 6.30 17.76
N GLY A 62 28.17 6.77 18.02
CA GLY A 62 29.35 6.44 17.23
C GLY A 62 29.44 7.17 15.89
N LEU A 63 28.72 8.28 15.72
CA LEU A 63 28.70 9.10 14.51
C LEU A 63 29.62 10.32 14.64
N SER A 64 30.47 10.56 13.63
CA SER A 64 31.12 11.86 13.42
C SER A 64 30.19 12.86 12.76
N ILE A 65 30.43 14.16 12.97
CA ILE A 65 29.79 15.23 12.19
C ILE A 65 30.83 15.75 11.20
N ASP A 66 30.72 15.31 9.94
CA ASP A 66 31.74 15.52 8.92
C ASP A 66 31.58 16.84 8.16
N LEU A 67 30.34 17.32 8.04
CA LEU A 67 29.98 18.51 7.29
C LEU A 67 28.79 19.24 7.95
N TYR A 68 28.83 20.56 7.96
CA TYR A 68 27.66 21.41 8.24
C TYR A 68 27.25 22.11 6.95
N GLN A 69 25.97 22.06 6.61
CA GLN A 69 25.48 22.52 5.31
C GLN A 69 24.01 22.96 5.33
N PRO A 70 23.54 23.74 4.36
CA PRO A 70 24.32 24.46 3.34
C PRO A 70 24.62 25.91 3.78
N PHE A 71 25.66 26.52 3.21
CA PHE A 71 25.89 27.96 3.29
C PHE A 71 25.77 28.61 1.91
N ARG A 72 24.67 29.33 1.67
CA ARG A 72 24.31 29.87 0.35
C ARG A 72 24.69 31.34 0.17
N ASP A 73 24.78 31.75 -1.10
CA ASP A 73 24.90 33.14 -1.56
C ASP A 73 26.06 33.91 -0.90
N PHE A 74 27.31 33.46 -1.09
CA PHE A 74 28.49 34.07 -0.47
C PHE A 74 29.38 34.84 -1.43
N GLU A 75 29.78 34.19 -2.54
CA GLU A 75 30.83 34.65 -3.44
C GLU A 75 30.31 35.51 -4.59
N ALA A 76 31.22 36.32 -5.14
CA ALA A 76 30.96 37.28 -6.21
C ALA A 76 29.78 38.24 -5.92
N VAL A 77 29.49 38.55 -4.65
CA VAL A 77 28.40 39.46 -4.28
C VAL A 77 28.91 40.89 -4.06
N PRO A 78 28.06 41.93 -4.20
CA PRO A 78 28.46 43.29 -3.86
C PRO A 78 28.91 43.46 -2.40
N ALA A 79 29.65 44.53 -2.12
CA ALA A 79 30.30 44.75 -0.82
C ALA A 79 29.33 44.73 0.39
N GLU A 80 28.12 45.27 0.24
CA GLU A 80 27.14 45.32 1.34
C GLU A 80 26.62 43.91 1.72
N PRO A 81 26.10 43.09 0.79
CA PRO A 81 25.81 41.67 1.05
C PRO A 81 27.02 40.90 1.56
N PHE A 82 28.21 41.14 1.02
CA PHE A 82 29.44 40.44 1.42
C PHE A 82 29.74 40.62 2.92
N GLU A 83 29.69 41.85 3.43
CA GLU A 83 29.90 42.13 4.86
C GLU A 83 28.84 41.46 5.75
N ALA A 84 27.58 41.40 5.31
CA ALA A 84 26.53 40.70 6.04
C ALA A 84 26.76 39.17 6.05
N ASN A 85 27.18 38.63 4.91
CA ASN A 85 27.50 37.22 4.73
C ASN A 85 28.72 36.80 5.55
N LEU A 86 29.75 37.65 5.65
CA LEU A 86 30.89 37.40 6.54
C LEU A 86 30.47 37.33 8.01
N ARG A 87 29.58 38.22 8.47
CA ARG A 87 29.02 38.12 9.83
C ARG A 87 28.23 36.83 10.04
N ARG A 88 27.45 36.40 9.02
CA ARG A 88 26.71 35.13 9.06
C ARG A 88 27.67 33.95 9.14
N ALA A 89 28.74 33.93 8.36
CA ALA A 89 29.77 32.89 8.39
C ALA A 89 30.43 32.77 9.77
N GLU A 90 30.81 33.88 10.41
CA GLU A 90 31.39 33.86 11.78
C GLU A 90 30.44 33.20 12.80
N ARG A 91 29.13 33.44 12.68
CA ARG A 91 28.12 32.76 13.52
C ARG A 91 27.99 31.27 13.22
N LYS A 92 28.16 30.87 11.97
CA LYS A 92 28.19 29.45 11.61
C LYS A 92 29.46 28.78 12.13
N PHE A 93 30.60 29.48 12.11
CA PHE A 93 31.83 28.97 12.74
C PHE A 93 31.67 28.77 14.25
N ASP A 94 31.08 29.73 14.97
CA ASP A 94 30.76 29.61 16.41
C ASP A 94 29.86 28.38 16.71
N LEU A 95 28.95 28.05 15.78
CA LEU A 95 28.06 26.90 15.86
C LEU A 95 28.79 25.58 15.56
N MET A 96 29.60 25.56 14.49
CA MET A 96 30.38 24.39 14.07
C MET A 96 31.40 23.97 15.15
N GLU A 97 32.03 24.92 15.82
CA GLU A 97 32.92 24.65 16.98
C GLU A 97 32.17 23.92 18.10
N GLN A 98 30.89 24.23 18.32
CA GLN A 98 30.06 23.53 19.31
C GLN A 98 29.64 22.15 18.84
N LEU A 99 29.30 22.00 17.55
CA LEU A 99 29.06 20.70 16.91
C LEU A 99 30.32 19.82 16.88
N GLY A 100 31.52 20.42 16.92
CA GLY A 100 32.76 19.70 16.63
C GLY A 100 32.95 19.37 15.14
N CYS A 101 32.24 20.07 14.25
CA CYS A 101 32.36 19.94 12.80
C CYS A 101 33.46 20.87 12.27
N THR A 102 34.30 20.38 11.35
CA THR A 102 35.43 21.16 10.81
C THR A 102 35.26 21.63 9.38
N THR A 103 34.21 21.18 8.67
CA THR A 103 33.99 21.51 7.26
C THR A 103 32.63 22.19 7.06
N LEU A 104 32.63 23.34 6.39
CA LEU A 104 31.42 24.06 5.97
C LEU A 104 31.24 23.87 4.46
N LEU A 105 30.05 23.44 4.02
CA LEU A 105 29.68 23.44 2.61
C LEU A 105 29.18 24.82 2.19
N VAL A 106 29.76 25.37 1.13
CA VAL A 106 29.34 26.64 0.52
C VAL A 106 28.86 26.36 -0.90
N CYS A 107 27.56 26.51 -1.13
CA CYS A 107 26.98 26.36 -2.46
C CYS A 107 27.24 27.63 -3.29
N SER A 108 27.49 27.48 -4.59
CA SER A 108 27.58 28.58 -5.54
C SER A 108 26.34 29.48 -5.50
N SER A 109 26.55 30.79 -5.59
CA SER A 109 25.52 31.81 -5.43
C SER A 109 24.47 31.82 -6.55
N GLU A 110 23.21 32.07 -6.20
CA GLU A 110 22.06 32.01 -7.13
C GLU A 110 21.51 33.40 -7.48
N SER A 111 21.53 34.34 -6.52
CA SER A 111 20.73 35.58 -6.65
C SER A 111 21.57 36.85 -6.80
N ALA A 112 22.43 37.15 -5.82
CA ALA A 112 23.12 38.44 -5.71
C ALA A 112 24.50 38.49 -6.38
N ALA A 113 24.95 37.40 -6.99
CA ALA A 113 26.26 37.33 -7.62
C ALA A 113 26.38 38.24 -8.85
N VAL A 114 27.60 38.66 -9.15
CA VAL A 114 28.03 39.27 -10.42
C VAL A 114 28.98 38.32 -11.15
N ASP A 115 29.10 38.47 -12.46
CA ASP A 115 29.96 37.63 -13.31
C ASP A 115 31.43 38.09 -13.19
N ASP A 116 32.07 37.76 -12.07
CA ASP A 116 33.44 38.16 -11.75
C ASP A 116 34.16 37.06 -10.93
N ASP A 117 34.95 36.25 -11.63
CA ASP A 117 35.69 35.13 -11.03
C ASP A 117 36.83 35.58 -10.12
N VAL A 118 37.42 36.75 -10.38
CA VAL A 118 38.47 37.31 -9.53
C VAL A 118 37.86 37.71 -8.20
N LEU A 119 36.70 38.39 -8.24
CA LEU A 119 35.95 38.72 -7.04
C LEU A 119 35.48 37.47 -6.29
N ALA A 120 35.03 36.43 -7.00
CA ALA A 120 34.67 35.15 -6.38
C ALA A 120 35.87 34.55 -5.61
N ALA A 121 37.04 34.49 -6.25
CA ALA A 121 38.27 33.98 -5.64
C ALA A 121 38.72 34.82 -4.43
N GLU A 122 38.68 36.15 -4.52
CA GLU A 122 39.02 37.06 -3.42
C GLU A 122 38.09 36.88 -2.20
N GLN A 123 36.78 36.80 -2.45
CA GLN A 123 35.78 36.63 -1.41
C GLN A 123 35.90 35.26 -0.74
N LEU A 124 36.01 34.18 -1.51
CA LEU A 124 36.20 32.82 -0.98
C LEU A 124 37.53 32.69 -0.23
N THR A 125 38.60 33.36 -0.69
CA THR A 125 39.87 33.44 0.06
C THR A 125 39.65 34.08 1.43
N THR A 126 38.93 35.21 1.48
CA THR A 126 38.62 35.90 2.74
C THR A 126 37.83 35.00 3.71
N LEU A 127 36.89 34.21 3.20
CA LEU A 127 36.15 33.23 4.00
C LEU A 127 37.06 32.13 4.54
N ALA A 128 37.89 31.57 3.66
CA ALA A 128 38.80 30.47 4.00
C ALA A 128 39.88 30.90 5.00
N GLU A 129 40.39 32.13 4.93
CA GLU A 129 41.31 32.70 5.92
C GLU A 129 40.68 32.78 7.31
N ARG A 130 39.40 33.18 7.39
CA ARG A 130 38.66 33.27 8.67
C ARG A 130 38.36 31.88 9.22
N ALA A 131 37.96 30.94 8.36
CA ALA A 131 37.76 29.54 8.72
C ALA A 131 39.07 28.92 9.27
N ALA A 132 40.19 29.11 8.56
CA ALA A 132 41.49 28.54 8.93
C ALA A 132 42.01 29.03 10.29
N ARG A 133 41.75 30.29 10.66
CA ARG A 133 42.09 30.82 12.00
C ARG A 133 41.41 30.06 13.14
N ARG A 134 40.32 29.38 12.86
CA ARG A 134 39.54 28.56 13.78
C ARG A 134 39.75 27.05 13.56
N GLY A 135 40.66 26.66 12.66
CA GLY A 135 40.90 25.26 12.29
C GLY A 135 39.78 24.65 11.43
N LEU A 136 38.96 25.48 10.78
CA LEU A 136 37.86 25.06 9.91
C LEU A 136 38.27 25.13 8.43
N ARG A 137 37.53 24.43 7.59
CA ARG A 137 37.71 24.34 6.13
C ARG A 137 36.41 24.65 5.39
N ILE A 138 36.53 25.12 4.16
CA ILE A 138 35.44 25.44 3.24
C ILE A 138 35.47 24.44 2.08
N ALA A 139 34.36 23.73 1.87
CA ALA A 139 34.12 22.92 0.69
C ALA A 139 33.14 23.66 -0.22
N TYR A 140 33.64 24.17 -1.36
CA TYR A 140 32.86 24.94 -2.32
C TYR A 140 32.23 24.02 -3.36
N GLU A 141 30.92 24.17 -3.56
CA GLU A 141 30.10 23.32 -4.43
C GLU A 141 29.51 24.14 -5.57
N ALA A 142 29.67 23.64 -6.81
CA ALA A 142 28.95 24.18 -7.96
C ALA A 142 27.55 23.56 -8.06
N MET A 143 26.52 24.34 -7.79
CA MET A 143 25.13 23.92 -8.01
C MET A 143 24.84 23.95 -9.51
N ALA A 144 24.16 22.93 -10.04
CA ALA A 144 23.80 22.88 -11.47
C ALA A 144 22.96 24.08 -11.98
N TRP A 145 22.36 24.85 -11.06
CA TRP A 145 21.59 26.07 -11.32
C TRP A 145 22.22 27.33 -10.71
N GLY A 146 23.48 27.26 -10.27
CA GLY A 146 24.24 28.43 -9.83
C GLY A 146 24.25 29.51 -10.91
N ARG A 147 24.22 30.79 -10.48
CA ARG A 147 23.99 31.91 -11.40
C ARG A 147 25.09 32.05 -12.46
N PHE A 148 26.34 31.90 -12.03
CA PHE A 148 27.54 31.99 -12.88
C PHE A 148 28.42 30.76 -12.72
N VAL A 149 28.67 30.34 -11.48
CA VAL A 149 29.40 29.10 -11.19
C VAL A 149 28.40 27.96 -11.08
N ASN A 150 28.32 27.12 -12.12
CA ASN A 150 27.38 25.99 -12.17
C ASN A 150 27.97 24.71 -12.78
N THR A 151 29.30 24.65 -12.82
CA THR A 151 30.08 23.51 -13.33
C THR A 151 31.23 23.22 -12.35
N ALA A 152 31.59 21.95 -12.19
CA ALA A 152 32.67 21.55 -11.29
C ALA A 152 34.03 22.11 -11.74
N GLU A 153 34.26 22.17 -13.05
CA GLU A 153 35.45 22.77 -13.67
C GLU A 153 35.57 24.27 -13.36
N HIS A 154 34.46 25.02 -13.39
CA HIS A 154 34.46 26.44 -13.04
C HIS A 154 34.75 26.66 -11.55
N ALA A 155 34.10 25.90 -10.67
CA ALA A 155 34.41 25.97 -9.25
C ALA A 155 35.88 25.62 -8.97
N TRP A 156 36.45 24.61 -9.63
CA TRP A 156 37.85 24.25 -9.50
C TRP A 156 38.77 25.40 -9.91
N ARG A 157 38.48 26.06 -11.03
CA ARG A 157 39.27 27.22 -11.50
C ARG A 157 39.32 28.34 -10.46
N ILE A 158 38.19 28.66 -9.83
CA ILE A 158 38.11 29.68 -8.77
C ILE A 158 38.87 29.24 -7.52
N VAL A 159 38.68 27.99 -7.06
CA VAL A 159 39.39 27.44 -5.89
C VAL A 159 40.90 27.43 -6.11
N ARG A 160 41.35 27.05 -7.31
CA ARG A 160 42.76 27.06 -7.70
C ARG A 160 43.34 28.47 -7.76
N GLU A 161 42.57 29.44 -8.24
CA GLU A 161 42.96 30.87 -8.28
C GLU A 161 43.06 31.46 -6.87
N ALA A 162 42.13 31.14 -5.98
CA ALA A 162 42.17 31.50 -4.57
C ALA A 162 43.39 30.89 -3.85
N GLY A 163 43.78 29.65 -4.20
CA GLY A 163 45.03 29.02 -3.76
C GLY A 163 45.19 28.84 -2.24
N HIS A 164 44.09 28.88 -1.48
CA HIS A 164 44.11 28.84 -0.03
C HIS A 164 43.95 27.39 0.51
N PRO A 165 44.80 26.91 1.45
CA PRO A 165 44.80 25.51 1.88
C PRO A 165 43.55 25.07 2.67
N ALA A 166 42.74 26.01 3.14
CA ALA A 166 41.46 25.74 3.80
C ALA A 166 40.24 25.91 2.86
N LEU A 167 40.46 26.06 1.55
CA LEU A 167 39.43 26.08 0.53
C LEU A 167 39.64 24.92 -0.45
N GLY A 168 38.61 24.09 -0.60
CA GLY A 168 38.60 22.95 -1.53
C GLY A 168 37.22 22.78 -2.16
N LEU A 169 37.04 21.73 -2.95
CA LEU A 169 35.77 21.40 -3.61
C LEU A 169 34.93 20.43 -2.77
N CYS A 170 33.62 20.63 -2.82
CA CYS A 170 32.65 19.55 -2.67
C CYS A 170 32.26 19.07 -4.07
N LEU A 171 32.37 17.77 -4.33
CA LEU A 171 31.92 17.17 -5.59
C LEU A 171 30.61 16.43 -5.36
N ASP A 172 29.53 16.89 -5.99
CA ASP A 172 28.21 16.24 -5.99
C ASP A 172 27.97 15.56 -7.35
N SER A 173 27.77 14.24 -7.34
CA SER A 173 27.56 13.48 -8.58
C SER A 173 26.32 13.93 -9.35
N PHE A 174 25.23 14.29 -8.67
CA PHE A 174 24.02 14.77 -9.34
C PHE A 174 24.30 16.06 -10.12
N HIS A 175 25.04 17.01 -9.54
CA HIS A 175 25.31 18.28 -10.21
C HIS A 175 26.16 18.11 -11.48
N LEU A 176 27.16 17.23 -11.46
CA LEU A 176 27.91 16.89 -12.67
C LEU A 176 27.02 16.22 -13.74
N PHE A 177 26.27 15.19 -13.36
CA PHE A 177 25.45 14.44 -14.32
C PHE A 177 24.29 15.26 -14.89
N ALA A 178 23.66 16.11 -14.09
CA ALA A 178 22.59 17.00 -14.55
C ALA A 178 23.06 18.00 -15.61
N ARG A 179 24.37 18.30 -15.63
CA ARG A 179 25.03 19.18 -16.62
C ARG A 179 25.72 18.41 -17.75
N GLY A 180 25.80 17.08 -17.65
CA GLY A 180 26.55 16.25 -18.60
C GLY A 180 28.05 16.48 -18.54
N GLU A 181 28.59 16.79 -17.36
CA GLU A 181 30.00 17.08 -17.13
C GLU A 181 30.82 15.82 -16.80
N GLU A 182 32.11 15.89 -17.14
CA GLU A 182 33.12 14.96 -16.66
C GLU A 182 33.81 15.54 -15.41
N LEU A 183 34.48 14.69 -14.63
CA LEU A 183 35.24 15.12 -13.48
C LEU A 183 36.40 16.05 -13.92
N PRO A 184 36.58 17.23 -13.30
CA PRO A 184 37.69 18.12 -13.61
C PRO A 184 39.05 17.51 -13.22
N ASP A 185 40.14 17.99 -13.83
CA ASP A 185 41.52 17.60 -13.46
C ASP A 185 41.93 18.27 -12.13
N VAL A 186 41.43 17.70 -11.03
CA VAL A 186 41.62 18.17 -9.66
C VAL A 186 42.42 17.16 -8.83
N PRO A 187 43.44 17.58 -8.07
CA PRO A 187 44.16 16.68 -7.17
C PRO A 187 43.26 16.28 -5.99
N GLY A 188 43.35 15.03 -5.54
CA GLY A 188 42.53 14.52 -4.43
C GLY A 188 42.66 15.31 -3.13
N SER A 189 43.79 15.99 -2.89
CA SER A 189 43.99 16.88 -1.74
C SER A 189 43.15 18.16 -1.77
N ALA A 190 42.64 18.56 -2.94
CA ALA A 190 41.77 19.72 -3.12
C ALA A 190 40.27 19.35 -3.07
N ILE A 191 39.94 18.06 -3.07
CA ILE A 191 38.58 17.58 -2.84
C ILE A 191 38.40 17.40 -1.33
N PHE A 192 37.56 18.22 -0.72
CA PHE A 192 37.32 18.18 0.72
C PHE A 192 36.15 17.30 1.11
N HIS A 193 35.20 17.12 0.19
CA HIS A 193 33.99 16.36 0.42
C HIS A 193 33.41 15.82 -0.89
N VAL A 194 32.71 14.68 -0.82
CA VAL A 194 32.07 14.03 -1.97
C VAL A 194 30.66 13.61 -1.57
N GLN A 195 29.67 14.07 -2.33
CA GLN A 195 28.26 13.72 -2.18
C GLN A 195 27.82 12.90 -3.38
N LEU A 196 27.21 11.76 -3.11
CA LEU A 196 26.74 10.80 -4.09
C LEU A 196 25.22 10.84 -4.13
N ALA A 197 24.70 10.99 -5.33
CA ALA A 197 23.29 10.97 -5.67
C ALA A 197 23.11 10.46 -7.10
N ASP A 198 22.17 9.55 -7.25
CA ASP A 198 21.67 9.06 -8.54
C ASP A 198 20.38 9.80 -8.90
N ALA A 199 19.88 9.63 -10.11
CA ALA A 199 18.59 10.17 -10.52
C ALA A 199 18.04 9.45 -11.77
N PRO A 200 16.72 9.46 -12.00
CA PRO A 200 16.16 9.09 -13.30
C PRO A 200 16.46 10.20 -14.32
N ARG A 201 16.54 9.85 -15.61
CA ARG A 201 16.71 10.84 -16.67
C ARG A 201 15.39 11.58 -16.95
N LEU A 202 15.28 12.81 -16.48
CA LEU A 202 14.10 13.66 -16.65
C LEU A 202 14.42 14.90 -17.49
N SER A 203 13.44 15.37 -18.25
CA SER A 203 13.52 16.63 -19.01
C SER A 203 12.82 17.74 -18.22
N MET A 204 13.53 18.36 -17.28
CA MET A 204 13.01 19.46 -16.44
C MET A 204 14.15 20.35 -15.92
N GLU A 205 13.80 21.45 -15.26
CA GLU A 205 14.78 22.34 -14.62
C GLU A 205 15.57 21.61 -13.53
N ALA A 206 16.89 21.80 -13.52
CA ALA A 206 17.80 21.05 -12.64
C ALA A 206 17.50 21.22 -11.15
N VAL A 207 16.98 22.39 -10.75
CA VAL A 207 16.59 22.67 -9.35
C VAL A 207 15.40 21.80 -8.91
N GLU A 208 14.37 21.69 -9.75
CA GLU A 208 13.20 20.86 -9.47
C GLU A 208 13.58 19.38 -9.51
N TRP A 209 14.40 19.00 -10.50
CA TRP A 209 14.93 17.65 -10.61
C TRP A 209 15.68 17.22 -9.34
N SER A 210 16.57 18.08 -8.86
CA SER A 210 17.40 17.83 -7.68
C SER A 210 16.62 17.78 -6.38
N ARG A 211 15.54 18.56 -6.25
CA ARG A 211 14.78 18.68 -4.99
C ARG A 211 13.83 17.51 -4.74
N HIS A 212 13.38 16.87 -5.81
CA HIS A 212 12.27 15.92 -5.78
C HIS A 212 12.64 14.50 -6.21
N HIS A 213 13.65 14.35 -7.08
CA HIS A 213 13.87 13.08 -7.79
C HIS A 213 15.31 12.54 -7.69
N ARG A 214 16.13 13.01 -6.74
CA ARG A 214 17.37 12.30 -6.43
C ARG A 214 17.03 10.93 -5.88
N LEU A 215 17.92 9.97 -6.11
CA LEU A 215 17.82 8.59 -5.66
C LEU A 215 19.18 8.14 -5.09
N PHE A 216 19.20 7.07 -4.30
CA PHE A 216 20.47 6.47 -3.89
C PHE A 216 21.16 5.76 -5.07
N PRO A 217 22.50 5.68 -5.07
CA PRO A 217 23.26 5.00 -6.11
C PRO A 217 22.71 3.62 -6.49
N GLY A 218 22.38 3.44 -7.77
CA GLY A 218 21.83 2.20 -8.30
C GLY A 218 20.31 2.13 -8.39
N GLN A 219 19.60 3.15 -7.96
CA GLN A 219 18.16 3.28 -8.17
C GLN A 219 17.83 4.14 -9.41
N GLY A 220 18.77 4.94 -9.89
CA GLY A 220 18.63 5.79 -11.07
C GLY A 220 19.38 5.24 -12.26
N VAL A 221 19.84 6.14 -13.14
CA VAL A 221 20.50 5.81 -14.40
C VAL A 221 21.87 6.44 -14.55
N PHE A 222 22.36 7.13 -13.53
CA PHE A 222 23.68 7.76 -13.55
C PHE A 222 24.79 6.73 -13.30
N ASP A 223 25.95 6.93 -13.94
CA ASP A 223 27.14 6.11 -13.74
C ASP A 223 27.90 6.55 -12.47
N VAL A 224 27.25 6.45 -11.31
CA VAL A 224 27.81 6.86 -10.03
C VAL A 224 29.05 6.04 -9.67
N ALA A 225 29.11 4.77 -10.09
CA ALA A 225 30.27 3.91 -9.90
C ALA A 225 31.49 4.42 -10.68
N GLY A 226 31.31 4.76 -11.96
CA GLY A 226 32.37 5.36 -12.78
C GLY A 226 32.84 6.72 -12.23
N PHE A 227 31.91 7.57 -11.77
CA PHE A 227 32.24 8.82 -11.08
C PHE A 227 33.08 8.58 -9.83
N LEU A 228 32.67 7.64 -8.96
CA LEU A 228 33.39 7.31 -7.74
C LEU A 228 34.80 6.77 -8.03
N ASP A 229 34.94 5.87 -9.00
CA ASP A 229 36.25 5.34 -9.41
C ASP A 229 37.19 6.46 -9.89
N GLN A 230 36.68 7.43 -10.65
CA GLN A 230 37.44 8.61 -11.07
C GLN A 230 37.86 9.47 -9.88
N VAL A 231 36.95 9.76 -8.95
CA VAL A 231 37.25 10.55 -7.74
C VAL A 231 38.31 9.87 -6.89
N LEU A 232 38.20 8.57 -6.63
CA LEU A 232 39.21 7.81 -5.88
C LEU A 232 40.57 7.78 -6.59
N SER A 233 40.59 7.77 -7.92
CA SER A 233 41.84 7.79 -8.70
C SER A 233 42.64 9.09 -8.55
N THR A 234 42.01 10.19 -8.13
CA THR A 234 42.68 11.46 -7.82
C THR A 234 43.55 11.39 -6.56
N GLY A 235 43.42 10.32 -5.77
CA GLY A 235 44.02 10.17 -4.44
C GLY A 235 43.15 10.68 -3.30
N TYR A 236 41.87 10.98 -3.56
CA TYR A 236 40.90 11.33 -2.52
C TYR A 236 40.73 10.18 -1.52
N SER A 237 40.78 10.50 -0.24
CA SER A 237 40.63 9.53 0.86
C SER A 237 39.71 10.03 1.98
N GLY A 238 38.84 10.99 1.66
CA GLY A 238 37.87 11.54 2.60
C GLY A 238 36.59 10.69 2.73
N PRO A 239 35.57 11.17 3.46
CA PRO A 239 34.30 10.47 3.60
C PRO A 239 33.54 10.37 2.27
N LEU A 240 32.84 9.25 2.06
CA LEU A 240 31.86 9.14 0.98
C LEU A 240 30.49 9.40 1.56
N SER A 241 29.86 10.47 1.10
CA SER A 241 28.56 10.86 1.62
C SER A 241 27.44 10.68 0.61
N LEU A 242 26.23 10.49 1.11
CA LEU A 242 25.00 10.53 0.33
C LEU A 242 24.25 11.83 0.61
N GLU A 243 23.81 12.49 -0.46
CA GLU A 243 22.94 13.66 -0.39
C GLU A 243 21.78 13.54 -1.38
N VAL A 244 20.67 12.99 -0.89
CA VAL A 244 19.50 12.64 -1.70
C VAL A 244 18.28 13.41 -1.21
N PHE A 245 17.76 14.32 -2.03
CA PHE A 245 16.48 14.97 -1.78
C PHE A 245 15.39 14.28 -2.60
N ASN A 246 14.50 13.57 -1.89
CA ASN A 246 13.43 12.79 -2.49
C ASN A 246 12.17 12.92 -1.63
N ASP A 247 11.03 13.17 -2.28
CA ASP A 247 9.77 13.42 -1.57
C ASP A 247 9.23 12.18 -0.84
N VAL A 248 9.49 10.98 -1.37
CA VAL A 248 9.08 9.71 -0.76
C VAL A 248 9.90 9.45 0.51
N TYR A 249 11.23 9.55 0.42
CA TYR A 249 12.13 9.31 1.57
C TYR A 249 11.91 10.32 2.70
N ARG A 250 11.47 11.54 2.38
CA ARG A 250 11.11 12.57 3.35
C ARG A 250 9.76 12.34 4.05
N GLN A 251 8.95 11.41 3.57
CA GLN A 251 7.64 11.05 4.13
C GLN A 251 7.62 9.66 4.78
N GLY A 252 8.49 8.75 4.35
CA GLY A 252 8.57 7.37 4.85
C GLY A 252 9.27 7.20 6.21
N ASP A 253 9.45 5.97 6.66
CA ASP A 253 10.23 5.65 7.87
C ASP A 253 11.73 5.86 7.62
N PRO A 254 12.45 6.68 8.42
CA PRO A 254 13.86 6.98 8.17
C PRO A 254 14.77 5.75 8.27
N ARG A 255 14.33 4.67 8.94
CA ARG A 255 15.11 3.42 9.04
C ARG A 255 15.22 2.71 7.71
N HIS A 256 14.15 2.68 6.90
CA HIS A 256 14.17 2.04 5.58
C HIS A 256 15.10 2.81 4.64
N ALA A 257 14.95 4.15 4.58
CA ALA A 257 15.83 5.00 3.77
C ALA A 257 17.30 4.90 4.20
N ALA A 258 17.60 4.84 5.49
CA ALA A 258 18.98 4.68 5.97
C ALA A 258 19.60 3.31 5.61
N VAL A 259 18.83 2.22 5.71
CA VAL A 259 19.28 0.89 5.29
C VAL A 259 19.58 0.87 3.79
N ASP A 260 18.73 1.47 2.99
CA ASP A 260 18.90 1.55 1.53
C ASP A 260 20.07 2.44 1.12
N ALA A 261 20.22 3.58 1.79
CA ALA A 261 21.38 4.45 1.66
C ALA A 261 22.67 3.66 1.91
N MET A 262 22.77 2.93 3.03
CA MET A 262 23.94 2.10 3.31
C MET A 262 24.11 0.97 2.28
N ARG A 263 23.03 0.28 1.90
CA ARG A 263 23.07 -0.78 0.87
C ARG A 263 23.62 -0.26 -0.45
N SER A 264 23.26 0.96 -0.84
CA SER A 264 23.75 1.60 -2.06
C SER A 264 25.27 1.84 -2.00
N LEU A 265 25.78 2.33 -0.86
CA LEU A 265 27.23 2.51 -0.66
C LEU A 265 27.94 1.17 -0.70
N LEU A 266 27.50 0.19 0.09
CA LEU A 266 28.08 -1.16 0.10
C LEU A 266 28.14 -1.75 -1.31
N THR A 267 27.10 -1.55 -2.11
CA THR A 267 27.06 -1.99 -3.52
C THR A 267 28.10 -1.26 -4.39
N LEU A 268 28.39 0.01 -4.13
CA LEU A 268 29.46 0.77 -4.82
C LEU A 268 30.87 0.37 -4.35
N GLU A 269 31.06 0.14 -3.05
CA GLU A 269 32.37 -0.30 -2.51
C GLU A 269 32.76 -1.68 -3.06
N GLU A 270 31.74 -2.50 -3.29
CA GLU A 270 31.84 -3.86 -3.74
C GLU A 270 32.49 -3.98 -5.13
N ALA A 271 33.78 -4.30 -5.09
CA ALA A 271 34.32 -5.40 -5.89
C ALA A 271 33.80 -6.76 -5.38
N ALA A 272 32.52 -6.90 -5.03
CA ALA A 272 32.00 -8.18 -4.55
C ALA A 272 32.04 -9.23 -5.65
N PRO A 273 32.09 -10.53 -5.27
CA PRO A 273 31.70 -11.56 -6.20
C PRO A 273 30.33 -11.21 -6.77
N ALA A 274 30.22 -11.25 -8.10
CA ALA A 274 28.98 -11.10 -8.82
C ALA A 274 27.91 -11.97 -8.13
N ALA A 275 26.67 -11.47 -8.11
CA ALA A 275 25.55 -12.25 -7.58
C ALA A 275 25.58 -13.66 -8.23
N PRO A 276 25.43 -14.74 -7.44
CA PRO A 276 25.41 -16.08 -8.00
C PRO A 276 24.37 -16.17 -9.14
N PRO A 277 24.72 -16.74 -10.31
CA PRO A 277 23.79 -16.83 -11.42
C PRO A 277 22.49 -17.54 -11.04
N LEU A 278 21.37 -16.98 -11.52
CA LEU A 278 20.04 -17.55 -11.33
C LEU A 278 19.70 -18.49 -12.49
N ALA A 279 19.10 -19.63 -12.19
CA ALA A 279 18.71 -20.64 -13.18
C ALA A 279 17.23 -20.58 -13.58
N GLY A 280 16.39 -19.88 -12.80
CA GLY A 280 14.96 -19.70 -13.03
C GLY A 280 14.19 -19.49 -11.72
N HIS A 281 12.86 -19.36 -11.84
CA HIS A 281 11.95 -19.37 -10.69
C HIS A 281 11.81 -20.80 -10.16
N ALA A 282 12.02 -20.99 -8.86
CA ALA A 282 11.85 -22.28 -8.19
C ALA A 282 10.37 -22.53 -7.84
N PHE A 283 9.73 -21.55 -7.17
CA PHE A 283 8.31 -21.51 -6.85
C PHE A 283 7.83 -20.08 -6.51
N THR A 284 6.53 -19.87 -6.57
CA THR A 284 5.85 -18.71 -5.95
C THR A 284 4.92 -19.20 -4.86
N GLU A 285 5.00 -18.61 -3.67
CA GLU A 285 4.17 -18.99 -2.52
C GLU A 285 3.07 -17.96 -2.30
N LEU A 286 1.84 -18.46 -2.25
CA LEU A 286 0.64 -17.70 -1.96
C LEU A 286 0.21 -17.96 -0.52
N ALA A 287 0.12 -16.90 0.27
CA ALA A 287 -0.58 -16.95 1.54
C ALA A 287 -2.08 -17.02 1.25
N VAL A 288 -2.76 -18.03 1.79
CA VAL A 288 -4.18 -18.28 1.59
C VAL A 288 -4.85 -18.71 2.89
N ASP A 289 -6.16 -18.51 2.96
CA ASP A 289 -7.04 -19.14 3.96
C ASP A 289 -7.90 -20.24 3.32
N GLU A 290 -8.80 -20.87 4.08
CA GLU A 290 -9.65 -21.95 3.56
C GLU A 290 -10.50 -21.52 2.36
N ALA A 291 -11.03 -20.29 2.36
CA ALA A 291 -11.91 -19.79 1.32
C ALA A 291 -11.15 -19.40 0.04
N SER A 292 -10.11 -18.57 0.18
CA SER A 292 -9.25 -18.13 -0.92
C SER A 292 -8.43 -19.29 -1.47
N GLY A 293 -7.94 -20.19 -0.63
CA GLY A 293 -7.20 -21.38 -1.02
C GLY A 293 -8.02 -22.31 -1.90
N LEU A 294 -9.30 -22.54 -1.57
CA LEU A 294 -10.20 -23.31 -2.43
C LEU A 294 -10.39 -22.66 -3.81
N ALA A 295 -10.61 -21.35 -3.86
CA ALA A 295 -10.80 -20.62 -5.12
C ALA A 295 -9.53 -20.63 -5.99
N VAL A 296 -8.36 -20.45 -5.37
CA VAL A 296 -7.05 -20.52 -6.05
C VAL A 296 -6.79 -21.94 -6.54
N ALA A 297 -6.99 -22.97 -5.71
CA ALA A 297 -6.83 -24.38 -6.09
C ALA A 297 -7.71 -24.77 -7.28
N GLN A 298 -8.99 -24.39 -7.27
CA GLN A 298 -9.91 -24.62 -8.39
C GLN A 298 -9.43 -23.95 -9.67
N THR A 299 -8.92 -22.72 -9.57
CA THR A 299 -8.40 -22.00 -10.73
C THR A 299 -7.11 -22.63 -11.25
N LEU A 300 -6.18 -23.00 -10.39
CA LEU A 300 -4.94 -23.72 -10.77
C LEU A 300 -5.27 -25.04 -11.48
N ALA A 301 -6.22 -25.81 -10.96
CA ALA A 301 -6.70 -27.04 -11.61
C ALA A 301 -7.27 -26.76 -13.01
N ALA A 302 -8.09 -25.71 -13.16
CA ALA A 302 -8.64 -25.30 -14.45
C ALA A 302 -7.59 -24.75 -15.44
N LEU A 303 -6.45 -24.26 -14.92
CA LEU A 303 -5.27 -23.92 -15.71
C LEU A 303 -4.40 -25.16 -16.02
N GLY A 304 -4.78 -26.36 -15.60
CA GLY A 304 -4.09 -27.62 -15.87
C GLY A 304 -3.03 -28.03 -14.85
N PHE A 305 -2.87 -27.30 -13.73
CA PHE A 305 -2.01 -27.72 -12.63
C PHE A 305 -2.59 -28.93 -11.90
N ALA A 306 -1.72 -29.74 -11.32
CA ALA A 306 -2.09 -30.76 -10.34
C ALA A 306 -1.53 -30.41 -8.96
N HIS A 307 -2.30 -30.73 -7.92
CA HIS A 307 -1.79 -30.77 -6.55
C HIS A 307 -0.89 -32.00 -6.42
N THR A 308 0.41 -31.87 -6.63
CA THR A 308 1.34 -33.00 -6.74
C THR A 308 1.94 -33.42 -5.40
N GLY A 309 1.93 -32.54 -4.39
CA GLY A 309 2.47 -32.90 -3.08
C GLY A 309 1.95 -32.06 -1.92
N GLN A 310 1.91 -32.68 -0.75
CA GLN A 310 1.58 -32.05 0.53
C GLN A 310 2.84 -31.95 1.39
N HIS A 311 3.15 -30.77 1.93
CA HIS A 311 4.32 -30.63 2.80
C HIS A 311 4.20 -31.52 4.05
N ARG A 312 5.28 -32.23 4.42
CA ARG A 312 5.29 -33.25 5.50
C ARG A 312 4.82 -32.76 6.86
N SER A 313 5.05 -31.50 7.16
CA SER A 313 4.89 -30.93 8.51
C SER A 313 4.16 -29.58 8.58
N LYS A 314 3.93 -28.93 7.43
CA LYS A 314 3.39 -27.56 7.32
C LYS A 314 2.13 -27.64 6.47
N PRO A 315 1.14 -26.77 6.70
CA PRO A 315 -0.10 -26.77 5.92
C PRO A 315 0.16 -26.06 4.57
N VAL A 316 1.04 -26.65 3.75
CA VAL A 316 1.48 -26.11 2.46
C VAL A 316 1.24 -27.17 1.38
N GLU A 317 0.51 -26.79 0.35
CA GLU A 317 0.25 -27.61 -0.85
C GLU A 317 1.19 -27.20 -1.99
N LEU A 318 1.68 -28.17 -2.74
CA LEU A 318 2.50 -27.97 -3.94
C LEU A 318 1.66 -28.25 -5.19
N TRP A 319 1.47 -27.21 -6.01
CA TRP A 319 0.77 -27.26 -7.29
C TRP A 319 1.75 -27.12 -8.44
N GLN A 320 1.71 -28.05 -9.41
CA GLN A 320 2.71 -28.11 -10.50
C GLN A 320 2.11 -28.35 -11.88
N GLN A 321 2.76 -27.75 -12.89
CA GLN A 321 2.62 -28.06 -14.31
C GLN A 321 3.93 -27.73 -15.04
N GLY A 322 4.55 -28.70 -15.73
CA GLY A 322 5.90 -28.51 -16.28
C GLY A 322 6.90 -28.16 -15.17
N SER A 323 7.67 -27.08 -15.33
CA SER A 323 8.52 -26.55 -14.26
C SER A 323 7.86 -25.42 -13.46
N ALA A 324 6.61 -25.04 -13.76
CA ALA A 324 5.88 -24.03 -13.00
C ALA A 324 5.42 -24.62 -11.66
N ARG A 325 5.64 -23.89 -10.56
CA ARG A 325 5.29 -24.33 -9.21
C ARG A 325 4.67 -23.19 -8.42
N VAL A 326 3.47 -23.43 -7.89
CA VAL A 326 2.78 -22.54 -6.96
C VAL A 326 2.60 -23.28 -5.65
N LEU A 327 2.99 -22.66 -4.54
CA LEU A 327 2.73 -23.17 -3.20
C LEU A 327 1.51 -22.45 -2.62
N LEU A 328 0.55 -23.21 -2.09
CA LEU A 328 -0.56 -22.65 -1.31
C LEU A 328 -0.27 -22.86 0.16
N ASN A 329 0.01 -21.78 0.88
CA ASN A 329 0.34 -21.82 2.30
C ASN A 329 -0.87 -21.39 3.14
N PHE A 330 -1.46 -22.36 3.85
CA PHE A 330 -2.60 -22.21 4.76
C PHE A 330 -2.18 -21.92 6.21
N ALA A 331 -0.90 -21.67 6.46
CA ALA A 331 -0.40 -21.28 7.77
C ALA A 331 -0.67 -19.81 8.23
N PRO A 332 -1.38 -18.89 7.55
CA PRO A 332 -1.31 -17.48 7.95
C PRO A 332 -2.55 -16.99 8.71
N GLU A 333 -2.62 -17.18 10.03
CA GLU A 333 -3.56 -16.40 10.85
C GLU A 333 -3.19 -14.89 10.92
N ARG A 334 -2.05 -14.47 10.32
CA ARG A 334 -1.51 -13.10 10.43
C ARG A 334 -1.03 -12.42 9.14
N ALA A 335 -1.00 -13.09 7.97
CA ALA A 335 -0.28 -12.57 6.79
C ALA A 335 -1.16 -12.15 5.59
N VAL A 336 -2.45 -12.53 5.55
CA VAL A 336 -3.40 -12.11 4.50
C VAL A 336 -4.72 -11.71 5.12
N HIS A 337 -5.42 -10.74 4.51
CA HIS A 337 -6.81 -10.47 4.87
C HIS A 337 -7.65 -11.72 4.51
N PRO A 338 -8.55 -12.20 5.38
CA PRO A 338 -9.47 -13.27 5.03
C PRO A 338 -10.20 -13.12 3.71
N ALA A 339 -10.45 -14.28 3.11
CA ALA A 339 -10.88 -14.47 1.74
C ALA A 339 -9.98 -13.79 0.69
N THR A 340 -8.77 -13.37 1.07
CA THR A 340 -7.76 -12.86 0.15
C THR A 340 -6.54 -13.77 0.06
N ALA A 341 -6.02 -13.89 -1.16
CA ALA A 341 -4.74 -14.48 -1.46
C ALA A 341 -3.75 -13.35 -1.77
N SER A 342 -2.49 -13.52 -1.38
CA SER A 342 -1.40 -12.65 -1.81
C SER A 342 -0.12 -13.44 -1.99
N ILE A 343 0.80 -12.92 -2.80
CA ILE A 343 2.15 -13.43 -2.89
C ILE A 343 2.85 -13.08 -1.57
N CYS A 344 3.30 -14.10 -0.84
CA CYS A 344 4.06 -13.91 0.40
C CYS A 344 5.52 -14.34 0.26
N ALA A 345 5.84 -15.15 -0.75
CA ALA A 345 7.22 -15.48 -1.07
C ALA A 345 7.48 -15.76 -2.54
N LEU A 346 8.72 -15.52 -2.92
CA LEU A 346 9.31 -15.83 -4.22
C LEU A 346 10.56 -16.67 -3.99
N ALA A 347 10.74 -17.72 -4.78
CA ALA A 347 11.92 -18.56 -4.70
C ALA A 347 12.66 -18.60 -6.04
N VAL A 348 13.98 -18.42 -5.99
CA VAL A 348 14.85 -18.47 -7.17
C VAL A 348 15.83 -19.63 -7.04
N ASP A 349 16.06 -20.32 -8.16
CA ASP A 349 17.11 -21.33 -8.24
C ASP A 349 18.47 -20.62 -8.36
N SER A 350 19.26 -20.67 -7.28
CA SER A 350 20.59 -20.06 -7.22
C SER A 350 21.68 -21.10 -7.44
N ALA A 351 22.72 -20.74 -8.20
CA ALA A 351 23.90 -21.59 -8.34
C ALA A 351 24.59 -21.88 -6.98
N ASP A 352 24.48 -20.97 -6.01
CA ASP A 352 24.99 -21.12 -4.64
C ASP A 352 24.09 -20.36 -3.64
N PRO A 353 23.06 -21.02 -3.09
CA PRO A 353 22.12 -20.39 -2.16
C PRO A 353 22.77 -19.79 -0.91
N GLN A 354 23.82 -20.43 -0.39
CA GLN A 354 24.49 -20.00 0.83
C GLN A 354 25.31 -18.72 0.59
N VAL A 355 25.94 -18.60 -0.59
CA VAL A 355 26.59 -17.34 -1.00
C VAL A 355 25.55 -16.26 -1.26
N SER A 356 24.43 -16.57 -1.92
CA SER A 356 23.35 -15.59 -2.12
C SER A 356 22.80 -15.04 -0.80
N ALA A 357 22.57 -15.91 0.19
CA ALA A 357 22.09 -15.49 1.50
C ALA A 357 23.11 -14.63 2.27
N ARG A 358 24.39 -15.03 2.30
CA ARG A 358 25.45 -14.21 2.91
C ARG A 358 25.62 -12.86 2.22
N ARG A 359 25.41 -12.80 0.90
CA ARG A 359 25.40 -11.54 0.14
C ARG A 359 24.22 -10.67 0.59
N ALA A 360 23.02 -11.24 0.66
CA ALA A 360 21.83 -10.52 1.10
C ALA A 360 22.00 -9.94 2.51
N GLU A 361 22.50 -10.74 3.46
CA GLU A 361 22.76 -10.29 4.84
C GLU A 361 23.81 -9.17 4.89
N ARG A 362 24.91 -9.29 4.14
CA ARG A 362 25.93 -8.23 4.04
C ARG A 362 25.34 -6.93 3.50
N LEU A 363 24.36 -7.03 2.60
CA LEU A 363 23.62 -5.91 2.02
C LEU A 363 22.40 -5.51 2.86
N LEU A 364 22.39 -5.87 4.16
CA LEU A 364 21.39 -5.47 5.14
C LEU A 364 19.97 -5.93 4.80
N ALA A 365 19.81 -7.01 4.05
CA ALA A 365 18.52 -7.69 3.92
C ALA A 365 18.23 -8.47 5.21
N PRO A 366 17.08 -8.28 5.86
CA PRO A 366 16.73 -9.02 7.07
C PRO A 366 16.68 -10.52 6.81
N VAL A 367 17.48 -11.30 7.53
CA VAL A 367 17.42 -12.77 7.49
C VAL A 367 16.15 -13.22 8.21
N LEU A 368 15.30 -13.98 7.51
CA LEU A 368 14.04 -14.45 8.07
C LEU A 368 14.28 -15.72 8.90
N PRO A 369 13.93 -15.75 10.20
CA PRO A 369 14.10 -16.94 11.01
C PRO A 369 13.16 -18.05 10.55
N ARG A 370 13.70 -19.23 10.25
CA ARG A 370 12.90 -20.43 9.98
C ARG A 370 13.10 -21.51 11.04
N SER A 371 11.99 -22.13 11.39
CA SER A 371 11.98 -23.45 12.02
C SER A 371 11.83 -24.51 10.91
N PHE A 372 12.77 -25.44 10.89
CA PHE A 372 12.73 -26.63 10.04
C PHE A 372 13.05 -27.85 10.90
N ARG A 373 12.50 -29.01 10.53
CA ARG A 373 12.86 -30.28 11.18
C ARG A 373 14.18 -30.79 10.60
N PRO A 374 14.93 -31.66 11.32
CA PRO A 374 16.20 -32.19 10.81
C PRO A 374 16.11 -32.93 9.46
N ASP A 375 14.91 -33.36 9.07
CA ASP A 375 14.58 -34.04 7.82
C ASP A 375 13.94 -33.13 6.76
N GLU A 376 13.86 -31.82 6.99
CA GLU A 376 13.39 -30.80 6.04
C GLU A 376 14.56 -30.05 5.40
N ALA A 377 14.38 -29.54 4.18
CA ALA A 377 15.37 -28.74 3.50
C ALA A 377 15.63 -27.39 4.21
N ASP A 378 16.91 -27.06 4.35
CA ASP A 378 17.35 -25.76 4.90
C ASP A 378 17.30 -24.69 3.80
N LEU A 379 16.09 -24.15 3.59
CA LEU A 379 15.86 -23.05 2.67
C LEU A 379 16.23 -21.72 3.32
N THR A 380 17.32 -21.12 2.85
CA THR A 380 17.71 -19.78 3.32
C THR A 380 16.85 -18.71 2.67
N SER A 381 16.39 -17.75 3.48
CA SER A 381 15.52 -16.67 3.03
C SER A 381 15.82 -15.33 3.68
N VAL A 382 15.55 -14.27 2.94
CA VAL A 382 15.58 -12.88 3.41
C VAL A 382 14.26 -12.19 3.11
N ALA A 383 14.00 -11.06 3.79
CA ALA A 383 12.87 -10.20 3.48
C ALA A 383 13.25 -9.16 2.41
N ALA A 384 12.42 -9.03 1.38
CA ALA A 384 12.38 -7.84 0.54
C ALA A 384 11.74 -6.66 1.32
N PRO A 385 11.86 -5.41 0.84
CA PRO A 385 11.38 -4.22 1.56
C PRO A 385 9.88 -4.25 1.90
N ASP A 386 9.05 -4.80 1.01
CA ASP A 386 7.61 -4.99 1.20
C ASP A 386 7.24 -6.14 2.17
N GLY A 387 8.26 -6.85 2.67
CA GLY A 387 8.11 -8.02 3.53
C GLY A 387 7.98 -9.34 2.77
N THR A 388 7.98 -9.35 1.44
CA THR A 388 7.96 -10.58 0.65
C THR A 388 9.21 -11.41 0.96
N ALA A 389 9.03 -12.68 1.30
CA ALA A 389 10.16 -13.57 1.54
C ALA A 389 10.82 -13.98 0.22
N VAL A 390 12.14 -13.85 0.13
CA VAL A 390 12.93 -14.28 -1.03
C VAL A 390 13.77 -15.48 -0.64
N PHE A 391 13.48 -16.63 -1.24
CA PHE A 391 14.15 -17.91 -1.02
C PHE A 391 15.23 -18.16 -2.06
N PHE A 392 16.38 -18.64 -1.58
CA PHE A 392 17.45 -19.15 -2.43
C PHE A 392 17.42 -20.68 -2.39
N CYS A 393 17.13 -21.30 -3.53
CA CYS A 393 16.85 -22.74 -3.59
C CYS A 393 17.84 -23.51 -4.47
N ARG A 394 17.93 -24.82 -4.21
CA ARG A 394 18.25 -25.87 -5.19
C ARG A 394 17.04 -26.80 -5.32
N THR A 395 17.17 -27.93 -6.01
CA THR A 395 16.02 -28.83 -6.25
C THR A 395 15.67 -29.75 -5.06
N ASP A 396 16.42 -29.72 -3.96
CA ASP A 396 16.32 -30.60 -2.80
C ASP A 396 15.08 -30.33 -1.92
N TRP A 397 14.54 -29.11 -1.91
CA TRP A 397 13.32 -28.80 -1.14
C TRP A 397 12.07 -29.56 -1.58
N LEU A 398 12.05 -30.13 -2.80
CA LEU A 398 10.94 -30.96 -3.27
C LEU A 398 10.78 -32.23 -2.42
N ASP A 399 11.84 -32.70 -1.75
CA ASP A 399 11.82 -33.89 -0.90
C ASP A 399 10.95 -33.70 0.37
N ASP A 400 10.64 -32.44 0.72
CA ASP A 400 9.79 -32.07 1.86
C ASP A 400 8.29 -32.30 1.59
N PHE A 401 7.92 -32.63 0.35
CA PHE A 401 6.54 -32.86 -0.06
C PHE A 401 6.25 -34.36 -0.24
N LEU A 402 5.19 -34.83 0.40
CA LEU A 402 4.64 -36.16 0.21
C LEU A 402 3.78 -36.18 -1.07
N PRO A 403 4.02 -37.10 -2.02
CA PRO A 403 3.23 -37.17 -3.24
C PRO A 403 1.76 -37.46 -2.95
N THR A 404 0.86 -36.74 -3.62
CA THR A 404 -0.60 -36.99 -3.56
C THR A 404 -1.04 -38.11 -4.50
N GLY A 405 -0.27 -38.35 -5.57
CA GLY A 405 -0.61 -39.28 -6.65
C GLY A 405 -1.27 -38.63 -7.87
N ASP A 406 -1.59 -37.34 -7.79
CA ASP A 406 -2.13 -36.58 -8.93
C ASP A 406 -1.04 -36.24 -9.94
N ALA A 407 -1.41 -36.25 -11.22
CA ALA A 407 -0.53 -35.86 -12.32
C ALA A 407 -1.14 -34.66 -13.06
N PRO A 408 -0.33 -33.68 -13.50
CA PRO A 408 -0.83 -32.56 -14.26
C PRO A 408 -1.51 -33.03 -15.55
N ALA A 409 -2.56 -32.31 -15.96
CA ALA A 409 -3.12 -32.47 -17.29
C ALA A 409 -2.05 -32.13 -18.35
N ALA A 410 -2.26 -32.53 -19.61
CA ALA A 410 -1.31 -32.38 -20.71
C ALA A 410 -0.53 -31.04 -20.68
N GLY A 411 0.74 -31.03 -21.12
CA GLY A 411 1.67 -29.91 -20.96
C GLY A 411 1.31 -28.62 -21.72
N LEU A 412 0.30 -27.88 -21.22
CA LEU A 412 -0.12 -26.57 -21.72
C LEU A 412 0.88 -25.49 -21.29
N LEU A 413 1.43 -25.62 -20.07
CA LEU A 413 2.37 -24.69 -19.46
C LEU A 413 3.73 -25.35 -19.24
N THR A 414 4.80 -24.61 -19.52
CA THR A 414 6.17 -25.13 -19.43
C THR A 414 6.94 -24.63 -18.21
N GLY A 415 6.60 -23.45 -17.68
CA GLY A 415 7.31 -22.82 -16.55
C GLY A 415 6.70 -21.47 -16.15
N THR A 416 7.28 -20.82 -15.14
CA THR A 416 6.94 -19.43 -14.74
C THR A 416 7.71 -18.45 -15.63
N ASP A 417 7.01 -17.49 -16.25
CA ASP A 417 7.62 -16.41 -17.05
C ASP A 417 8.12 -15.28 -16.15
N HIS A 418 7.20 -14.71 -15.37
CA HIS A 418 7.48 -13.62 -14.47
C HIS A 418 6.49 -13.60 -13.30
N VAL A 419 6.88 -12.87 -12.25
CA VAL A 419 6.00 -12.60 -11.11
C VAL A 419 5.83 -11.09 -10.97
N SER A 420 4.60 -10.64 -10.77
CA SER A 420 4.26 -9.23 -10.68
C SER A 420 3.77 -8.88 -9.28
N LEU A 421 4.52 -8.02 -8.61
CA LEU A 421 4.21 -7.46 -7.31
C LEU A 421 3.61 -6.05 -7.47
N THR A 422 2.75 -5.69 -6.53
CA THR A 422 2.30 -4.31 -6.37
C THR A 422 2.83 -3.78 -5.05
N GLU A 423 3.68 -2.77 -5.17
CA GLU A 423 4.39 -2.08 -4.10
C GLU A 423 3.60 -0.88 -3.61
N SER A 424 3.81 -0.53 -2.34
CA SER A 424 3.45 0.80 -1.86
C SER A 424 4.32 1.84 -2.57
N VAL A 425 3.87 3.11 -2.59
CA VAL A 425 4.71 4.19 -3.14
C VAL A 425 6.00 4.35 -2.33
N ASP A 426 5.94 4.04 -1.04
CA ASP A 426 7.09 4.13 -0.13
C ASP A 426 8.13 3.04 -0.42
N ASP A 427 7.69 1.81 -0.72
CA ASP A 427 8.56 0.64 -0.91
C ASP A 427 9.09 0.47 -2.34
N PHE A 428 8.50 1.16 -3.32
CA PHE A 428 8.78 0.94 -4.75
C PHE A 428 10.26 1.12 -5.13
N ASP A 429 10.88 2.25 -4.76
CA ASP A 429 12.31 2.47 -5.05
C ASP A 429 13.22 1.58 -4.19
N HIS A 430 12.76 1.21 -2.99
CA HIS A 430 13.47 0.29 -2.10
C HIS A 430 13.58 -1.11 -2.71
N ALA A 431 12.46 -1.64 -3.24
CA ALA A 431 12.39 -2.94 -3.88
C ALA A 431 13.34 -3.05 -5.08
N VAL A 432 13.44 -1.98 -5.89
CA VAL A 432 14.34 -1.93 -7.06
C VAL A 432 15.79 -2.08 -6.63
N LEU A 433 16.25 -1.31 -5.64
CA LEU A 433 17.62 -1.41 -5.15
C LEU A 433 17.89 -2.80 -4.56
N PHE A 434 16.92 -3.36 -3.83
CA PHE A 434 17.02 -4.71 -3.26
C PHE A 434 17.26 -5.76 -4.35
N TYR A 435 16.39 -5.87 -5.36
CA TYR A 435 16.54 -6.89 -6.41
C TYR A 435 17.81 -6.68 -7.24
N ARG A 436 18.21 -5.43 -7.50
CA ARG A 436 19.44 -5.11 -8.22
C ARG A 436 20.69 -5.52 -7.45
N SER A 437 20.78 -5.14 -6.17
CA SER A 437 21.98 -5.35 -5.36
C SER A 437 22.08 -6.78 -4.80
N VAL A 438 20.97 -7.34 -4.32
CA VAL A 438 20.92 -8.65 -3.67
C VAL A 438 20.91 -9.78 -4.69
N LEU A 439 20.05 -9.70 -5.70
CA LEU A 439 19.91 -10.75 -6.73
C LEU A 439 20.78 -10.51 -7.97
N GLY A 440 21.39 -9.33 -8.11
CA GLY A 440 22.19 -8.99 -9.30
C GLY A 440 21.35 -8.83 -10.57
N MET A 441 20.09 -8.45 -10.42
CA MET A 441 19.17 -8.23 -11.54
C MET A 441 19.40 -6.87 -12.18
N GLU A 442 19.04 -6.73 -13.45
CA GLU A 442 19.01 -5.48 -14.20
C GLU A 442 17.61 -4.88 -14.15
N SER A 443 17.53 -3.54 -14.09
CA SER A 443 16.25 -2.81 -14.07
C SER A 443 16.16 -1.84 -15.23
N ASP A 444 14.96 -1.70 -15.78
CA ASP A 444 14.64 -0.67 -16.77
C ASP A 444 14.30 0.68 -16.13
N GLN A 445 14.07 1.69 -16.97
CA GLN A 445 13.56 2.99 -16.53
C GLN A 445 12.11 2.86 -16.06
N ILE A 446 11.69 3.78 -15.17
CA ILE A 446 10.30 3.85 -14.73
C ILE A 446 9.41 4.11 -15.95
N ALA A 447 8.46 3.20 -16.18
CA ALA A 447 7.39 3.38 -17.15
C ALA A 447 6.14 3.92 -16.44
N GLU A 448 5.60 5.03 -16.95
CA GLU A 448 4.31 5.56 -16.52
C GLU A 448 3.18 4.94 -17.35
N LEU A 449 2.24 4.26 -16.69
CA LEU A 449 1.11 3.60 -17.32
C LEU A 449 -0.18 4.33 -16.95
N PRO A 450 -0.91 4.92 -17.93
CA PRO A 450 -2.19 5.55 -17.67
C PRO A 450 -3.27 4.47 -17.45
N ALA A 451 -3.56 4.18 -16.18
CA ALA A 451 -4.61 3.24 -15.80
C ALA A 451 -5.96 3.94 -15.59
N PRO A 452 -7.10 3.22 -15.66
CA PRO A 452 -8.43 3.81 -15.46
C PRO A 452 -8.64 4.53 -14.12
N PHE A 453 -7.79 4.26 -13.12
CA PHE A 453 -7.89 4.83 -11.76
C PHE A 453 -6.73 5.77 -11.39
N GLY A 454 -5.87 6.11 -12.35
CA GLY A 454 -4.70 6.97 -12.14
C GLY A 454 -3.45 6.46 -12.85
N LEU A 455 -2.35 7.17 -12.65
CA LEU A 455 -1.04 6.72 -13.13
C LEU A 455 -0.51 5.61 -12.24
N ILE A 456 0.02 4.56 -12.86
CA ILE A 456 0.79 3.51 -12.22
C ILE A 456 2.22 3.63 -12.73
N HIS A 457 3.18 3.54 -11.82
CA HIS A 457 4.59 3.41 -12.16
C HIS A 457 4.95 1.94 -12.20
N ARG A 458 5.70 1.55 -13.22
CA ARG A 458 6.20 0.19 -13.39
C ARG A 458 7.70 0.19 -13.53
N ARG A 459 8.34 -0.78 -12.89
CA ARG A 459 9.74 -1.17 -13.13
C ARG A 459 9.84 -2.67 -13.20
N THR A 460 10.81 -3.15 -13.96
CA THR A 460 11.08 -4.58 -14.10
C THR A 460 12.46 -4.86 -13.53
N ALA A 461 12.62 -6.00 -12.88
CA ALA A 461 13.91 -6.56 -12.50
C ALA A 461 14.07 -7.89 -13.21
N THR A 462 15.15 -8.04 -13.98
CA THR A 462 15.42 -9.26 -14.77
C THR A 462 16.87 -9.69 -14.63
N ASP A 463 17.15 -10.99 -14.49
CA ASP A 463 18.54 -11.45 -14.55
C ASP A 463 19.11 -11.32 -15.98
N PRO A 464 20.45 -11.26 -16.15
CA PRO A 464 21.06 -11.06 -17.48
C PRO A 464 20.69 -12.11 -18.54
N ASN A 465 20.22 -13.29 -18.16
CA ASN A 465 19.78 -14.34 -19.09
C ASN A 465 18.25 -14.43 -19.24
N HIS A 466 17.50 -13.50 -18.64
CA HIS A 466 16.03 -13.43 -18.71
C HIS A 466 15.28 -14.69 -18.22
N ARG A 467 15.88 -15.44 -17.30
CA ARG A 467 15.33 -16.65 -16.65
C ARG A 467 14.48 -16.32 -15.42
N VAL A 468 14.80 -15.24 -14.71
CA VAL A 468 14.05 -14.70 -13.58
C VAL A 468 13.64 -13.28 -13.92
N ARG A 469 12.34 -13.04 -13.91
CA ARG A 469 11.70 -11.76 -14.20
C ARG A 469 10.73 -11.41 -13.08
N ILE A 470 10.87 -10.22 -12.53
CA ILE A 470 9.98 -9.64 -11.51
C ILE A 470 9.49 -8.30 -12.05
N ASN A 471 8.18 -8.09 -12.03
CA ASN A 471 7.55 -6.83 -12.40
C ASN A 471 7.06 -6.13 -11.12
N LEU A 472 7.42 -4.87 -10.92
CA LEU A 472 7.05 -4.05 -9.78
C LEU A 472 6.12 -2.94 -10.26
N ASN A 473 4.96 -2.82 -9.64
CA ASN A 473 3.98 -1.78 -9.97
C ASN A 473 3.64 -0.97 -8.72
N THR A 474 3.34 0.32 -8.84
CA THR A 474 2.80 1.09 -7.71
C THR A 474 1.29 0.90 -7.57
N ALA A 475 0.80 0.89 -6.34
CA ALA A 475 -0.63 0.99 -6.07
C ALA A 475 -1.15 2.42 -6.37
N PRO A 476 -2.28 2.59 -7.09
CA PRO A 476 -2.85 3.91 -7.33
C PRO A 476 -3.36 4.55 -6.02
N LEU A 477 -2.83 5.74 -5.69
CA LEU A 477 -3.19 6.54 -4.51
C LEU A 477 -4.56 7.22 -4.67
N ARG A 478 -5.67 6.50 -4.47
CA ARG A 478 -7.04 7.10 -4.47
C ARG A 478 -7.90 6.57 -3.32
N ARG A 479 -8.76 7.44 -2.76
CA ARG A 479 -9.65 7.18 -1.61
C ARG A 479 -11.13 7.43 -2.00
N GLY A 480 -12.07 6.78 -1.32
CA GLY A 480 -13.52 6.94 -1.51
C GLY A 480 -14.09 6.12 -2.67
N ASP A 481 -15.28 6.51 -3.18
CA ASP A 481 -16.07 5.76 -4.20
C ASP A 481 -15.37 5.57 -5.56
N TRP A 482 -14.19 6.18 -5.74
CA TRP A 482 -13.33 6.12 -6.92
C TRP A 482 -12.10 5.21 -6.73
N SER A 483 -11.96 4.51 -5.60
CA SER A 483 -10.88 3.54 -5.40
C SER A 483 -10.99 2.38 -6.40
N PRO A 484 -9.86 1.75 -6.79
CA PRO A 484 -9.91 0.55 -7.59
C PRO A 484 -10.69 -0.53 -6.84
N SER A 485 -11.52 -1.30 -7.55
CA SER A 485 -12.26 -2.43 -6.96
C SER A 485 -11.36 -3.58 -6.50
N VAL A 486 -10.05 -3.50 -6.77
CA VAL A 486 -9.00 -4.46 -6.41
C VAL A 486 -7.84 -3.64 -5.85
N GLU A 487 -7.64 -3.71 -4.55
CA GLU A 487 -6.53 -3.05 -3.88
C GLU A 487 -5.25 -3.86 -4.11
N SER A 488 -4.27 -3.28 -4.79
CA SER A 488 -2.94 -3.84 -5.07
C SER A 488 -2.95 -5.22 -5.77
N PRO A 489 -3.39 -5.30 -7.04
CA PRO A 489 -3.41 -6.56 -7.78
C PRO A 489 -2.01 -7.16 -7.94
N GLN A 490 -1.88 -8.48 -7.80
CA GLN A 490 -0.64 -9.22 -7.98
C GLN A 490 -0.88 -10.39 -8.94
N HIS A 491 0.14 -10.82 -9.68
CA HIS A 491 -0.03 -11.96 -10.58
C HIS A 491 1.21 -12.81 -10.78
N VAL A 492 0.97 -14.06 -11.15
CA VAL A 492 2.01 -15.00 -11.61
C VAL A 492 1.72 -15.33 -13.07
N ALA A 493 2.72 -15.16 -13.93
CA ALA A 493 2.64 -15.43 -15.35
C ALA A 493 3.32 -16.76 -15.70
N PHE A 494 2.68 -17.56 -16.55
CA PHE A 494 3.17 -18.88 -16.97
C PHE A 494 3.45 -18.92 -18.48
N VAL A 495 4.53 -19.59 -18.87
CA VAL A 495 4.94 -19.74 -20.26
C VAL A 495 4.15 -20.85 -20.94
N THR A 496 3.68 -20.60 -22.16
CA THR A 496 3.13 -21.61 -23.07
C THR A 496 3.77 -21.54 -24.46
N GLY A 497 3.77 -22.67 -25.16
CA GLY A 497 4.20 -22.75 -26.57
C GLY A 497 3.11 -22.35 -27.57
N ASP A 498 1.84 -22.32 -27.15
CA ASP A 498 0.69 -21.99 -27.99
C ASP A 498 -0.45 -21.38 -27.14
N ALA A 499 -0.54 -20.05 -27.14
CA ALA A 499 -1.51 -19.31 -26.33
C ALA A 499 -2.96 -19.58 -26.74
N VAL A 500 -3.22 -19.84 -28.04
CA VAL A 500 -4.57 -20.12 -28.56
C VAL A 500 -5.03 -21.49 -28.07
N ALA A 501 -4.20 -22.51 -28.25
CA ALA A 501 -4.52 -23.86 -27.78
C ALA A 501 -4.65 -23.93 -26.25
N ALA A 502 -3.77 -23.23 -25.52
CA ALA A 502 -3.85 -23.14 -24.07
C ALA A 502 -5.15 -22.48 -23.60
N ALA A 503 -5.52 -21.32 -24.16
CA ALA A 503 -6.75 -20.62 -23.79
C ALA A 503 -8.00 -21.45 -24.11
N ALA A 504 -8.04 -22.14 -25.24
CA ALA A 504 -9.14 -23.02 -25.61
C ALA A 504 -9.30 -24.17 -24.60
N ALA A 505 -8.22 -24.90 -24.31
CA ALA A 505 -8.23 -26.00 -23.36
C ALA A 505 -8.62 -25.56 -21.94
N MET A 506 -8.11 -24.41 -21.47
CA MET A 506 -8.42 -23.86 -20.16
C MET A 506 -9.90 -23.44 -20.05
N ARG A 507 -10.50 -22.93 -21.13
CA ARG A 507 -11.95 -22.65 -21.14
C ARG A 507 -12.79 -23.92 -21.04
N GLU A 508 -12.38 -24.99 -21.72
CA GLU A 508 -13.06 -26.30 -21.61
C GLU A 508 -12.96 -26.88 -20.19
N LEU A 509 -11.85 -26.63 -19.49
CA LEU A 509 -11.64 -26.98 -18.08
C LEU A 509 -12.36 -26.03 -17.10
N GLY A 510 -13.02 -24.99 -17.58
CA GLY A 510 -13.79 -24.05 -16.75
C GLY A 510 -12.95 -22.94 -16.11
N ALA A 511 -11.78 -22.61 -16.66
CA ALA A 511 -10.95 -21.53 -16.14
C ALA A 511 -11.67 -20.18 -16.26
N PRO A 512 -11.65 -19.33 -15.20
CA PRO A 512 -12.29 -18.02 -15.22
C PRO A 512 -11.42 -17.04 -16.02
N LEU A 513 -11.39 -17.16 -17.35
CA LEU A 513 -10.60 -16.30 -18.21
C LEU A 513 -11.24 -14.90 -18.33
N LEU A 514 -10.43 -13.87 -18.16
CA LEU A 514 -10.84 -12.47 -18.22
C LEU A 514 -11.33 -12.11 -19.62
N LYS A 515 -12.57 -11.63 -19.71
CA LYS A 515 -13.15 -11.21 -20.99
C LYS A 515 -12.60 -9.85 -21.41
N ILE A 516 -11.92 -9.80 -22.55
CA ILE A 516 -11.42 -8.56 -23.16
C ILE A 516 -12.50 -7.92 -24.06
N PRO A 517 -12.65 -6.59 -24.06
CA PRO A 517 -13.61 -5.88 -24.91
C PRO A 517 -13.40 -6.08 -26.43
N GLU A 518 -14.49 -6.15 -27.19
CA GLU A 518 -14.44 -6.34 -28.66
C GLU A 518 -13.70 -5.21 -29.39
N ASN A 519 -13.82 -3.98 -28.91
CA ASN A 519 -13.19 -2.80 -29.51
C ASN A 519 -11.65 -2.86 -29.49
N TYR A 520 -11.05 -3.64 -28.59
CA TYR A 520 -9.60 -3.88 -28.60
C TYR A 520 -9.16 -4.56 -29.90
N TYR A 521 -9.90 -5.57 -30.36
CA TYR A 521 -9.56 -6.33 -31.56
C TYR A 521 -9.81 -5.54 -32.84
N ASP A 522 -10.83 -4.67 -32.84
CA ASP A 522 -11.09 -3.76 -33.97
C ASP A 522 -9.94 -2.75 -34.13
N ASP A 523 -9.43 -2.21 -33.02
CA ASP A 523 -8.24 -1.34 -33.00
C ASP A 523 -6.97 -2.10 -33.40
N LEU A 524 -6.79 -3.32 -32.89
CA LEU A 524 -5.63 -4.16 -33.19
C LEU A 524 -5.53 -4.48 -34.69
N ASP A 525 -6.65 -4.83 -35.32
CA ASP A 525 -6.73 -5.06 -36.76
C ASP A 525 -6.31 -3.83 -37.55
N ALA A 526 -6.85 -2.66 -37.18
CA ALA A 526 -6.53 -1.39 -37.84
C ALA A 526 -5.05 -1.00 -37.69
N ARG A 527 -4.41 -1.31 -36.56
CA ARG A 527 -3.00 -0.97 -36.30
C ARG A 527 -2.01 -1.93 -36.93
N LEU A 528 -2.27 -3.24 -36.89
CA LEU A 528 -1.27 -4.26 -37.18
C LEU A 528 -1.62 -5.19 -38.36
N ALA A 529 -2.87 -5.18 -38.84
CA ALA A 529 -3.37 -6.00 -39.95
C ALA A 529 -2.94 -7.48 -39.82
N LEU A 530 -3.25 -8.09 -38.68
CA LEU A 530 -2.90 -9.48 -38.39
C LEU A 530 -3.67 -10.46 -39.31
N PRO A 531 -3.18 -11.69 -39.50
CA PRO A 531 -3.93 -12.71 -40.22
C PRO A 531 -5.34 -12.91 -39.63
N ALA A 532 -6.36 -12.93 -40.49
CA ALA A 532 -7.76 -12.95 -40.06
C ALA A 532 -8.11 -14.12 -39.13
N GLU A 533 -7.53 -15.30 -39.37
CA GLU A 533 -7.72 -16.49 -38.52
C GLU A 533 -7.14 -16.32 -37.11
N LEU A 534 -5.96 -15.69 -37.02
CA LEU A 534 -5.31 -15.40 -35.75
C LEU A 534 -6.12 -14.37 -34.96
N LEU A 535 -6.52 -13.27 -35.60
CA LEU A 535 -7.33 -12.23 -34.98
C LEU A 535 -8.67 -12.78 -34.48
N ALA A 536 -9.33 -13.63 -35.26
CA ALA A 536 -10.58 -14.29 -34.86
C ALA A 536 -10.38 -15.18 -33.63
N SER A 537 -9.32 -15.98 -33.61
CA SER A 537 -8.97 -16.85 -32.48
C SER A 537 -8.66 -16.04 -31.22
N MET A 538 -7.92 -14.94 -31.36
CA MET A 538 -7.61 -14.05 -30.25
C MET A 538 -8.87 -13.40 -29.68
N ARG A 539 -9.77 -12.94 -30.55
CA ARG A 539 -11.06 -12.37 -30.15
C ARG A 539 -11.90 -13.37 -29.38
N GLU A 540 -12.03 -14.58 -29.90
CA GLU A 540 -12.78 -15.67 -29.26
C GLU A 540 -12.23 -16.01 -27.87
N HIS A 541 -10.90 -16.08 -27.75
CA HIS A 541 -10.25 -16.55 -26.53
C HIS A 541 -9.83 -15.43 -25.57
N SER A 542 -10.08 -14.16 -25.89
CA SER A 542 -9.69 -12.99 -25.09
C SER A 542 -8.17 -12.80 -24.97
N ILE A 543 -7.43 -13.06 -26.05
CA ILE A 543 -5.96 -12.98 -26.09
C ILE A 543 -5.52 -11.57 -26.54
N LEU A 544 -4.69 -10.94 -25.73
CA LEU A 544 -4.00 -9.69 -26.03
C LEU A 544 -2.69 -9.96 -26.79
N TYR A 545 -2.25 -8.99 -27.59
CA TYR A 545 -1.09 -9.08 -28.47
C TYR A 545 -0.24 -7.81 -28.46
N ASP A 546 1.07 -8.01 -28.56
CA ASP A 546 2.07 -6.99 -28.83
C ASP A 546 3.16 -7.49 -29.78
N ARG A 547 3.84 -6.56 -30.46
CA ARG A 547 4.96 -6.86 -31.36
C ARG A 547 5.97 -5.73 -31.37
N ASP A 548 7.24 -6.08 -31.24
CA ASP A 548 8.39 -5.18 -31.40
C ASP A 548 9.28 -5.60 -32.59
N ALA A 549 10.48 -5.03 -32.68
CA ALA A 549 11.43 -5.36 -33.75
C ALA A 549 12.07 -6.76 -33.61
N HIS A 550 11.93 -7.41 -32.45
CA HIS A 550 12.61 -8.63 -32.07
C HIS A 550 11.67 -9.84 -31.95
N GLY A 551 10.36 -9.60 -31.78
CA GLY A 551 9.40 -10.69 -31.69
C GLY A 551 7.96 -10.26 -31.42
N GLU A 552 7.16 -11.25 -31.05
CA GLU A 552 5.72 -11.12 -30.77
C GLU A 552 5.39 -11.67 -29.38
N TYR A 553 4.34 -11.13 -28.77
CA TYR A 553 3.88 -11.49 -27.44
C TYR A 553 2.37 -11.68 -27.43
N LEU A 554 1.93 -12.88 -27.06
CA LEU A 554 0.52 -13.19 -26.87
C LEU A 554 0.29 -13.49 -25.40
N HIS A 555 -0.77 -12.94 -24.82
CA HIS A 555 -1.08 -13.19 -23.43
C HIS A 555 -2.57 -13.10 -23.11
N PHE A 556 -2.99 -13.82 -22.08
CA PHE A 556 -4.34 -13.71 -21.52
C PHE A 556 -4.29 -13.93 -20.00
N SER A 557 -5.31 -13.43 -19.30
CA SER A 557 -5.35 -13.45 -17.84
C SER A 557 -6.61 -14.10 -17.32
N THR A 558 -6.59 -14.63 -16.10
CA THR A 558 -7.79 -15.01 -15.37
C THR A 558 -8.50 -13.78 -14.82
N GLU A 559 -9.71 -13.92 -14.29
CA GLU A 559 -10.32 -12.96 -13.38
C GLU A 559 -9.53 -12.87 -12.05
N ILE A 560 -9.87 -11.90 -11.20
CA ILE A 560 -9.24 -11.78 -9.87
C ILE A 560 -9.81 -12.85 -8.94
N ILE A 561 -8.92 -13.61 -8.32
CA ILE A 561 -9.16 -14.70 -7.39
C ILE A 561 -8.68 -14.24 -6.01
N GLY A 562 -9.44 -14.57 -4.96
CA GLY A 562 -9.04 -14.26 -3.59
C GLY A 562 -8.67 -12.77 -3.40
N GLY A 563 -9.51 -11.84 -3.88
CA GLY A 563 -9.34 -10.43 -3.55
C GLY A 563 -8.24 -9.67 -4.30
N ARG A 564 -7.08 -10.27 -4.62
CA ARG A 564 -5.90 -9.56 -5.18
C ARG A 564 -5.15 -10.31 -6.27
N ILE A 565 -5.23 -11.64 -6.34
CA ILE A 565 -4.40 -12.45 -7.23
C ILE A 565 -5.11 -12.70 -8.57
N PHE A 566 -4.36 -12.72 -9.66
CA PHE A 566 -4.78 -13.38 -10.89
C PHE A 566 -3.60 -14.13 -11.51
N PHE A 567 -3.87 -14.97 -12.50
CA PHE A 567 -2.85 -15.67 -13.25
C PHE A 567 -2.83 -15.17 -14.70
N GLU A 568 -1.65 -15.16 -15.29
CA GLU A 568 -1.43 -14.80 -16.69
C GLU A 568 -0.79 -15.98 -17.41
N VAL A 569 -1.14 -16.18 -18.67
CA VAL A 569 -0.48 -17.15 -19.56
C VAL A 569 0.09 -16.39 -20.74
N VAL A 570 1.34 -16.65 -21.07
CA VAL A 570 2.13 -15.85 -22.01
C VAL A 570 2.84 -16.74 -23.02
N GLN A 571 2.90 -16.29 -24.27
CA GLN A 571 3.68 -16.89 -25.34
C GLN A 571 4.60 -15.81 -25.93
N ARG A 572 5.91 -16.04 -25.84
CA ARG A 572 6.94 -15.21 -26.48
C ARG A 572 7.38 -15.87 -27.78
N ILE A 573 7.30 -15.15 -28.89
CA ILE A 573 7.77 -15.59 -30.21
C ILE A 573 8.99 -14.74 -30.61
N GLY A 574 10.06 -15.38 -31.05
CA GLY A 574 11.31 -14.67 -31.36
C GLY A 574 12.06 -14.25 -30.09
N GLU A 575 12.66 -13.06 -30.11
CA GLU A 575 13.46 -12.52 -29.00
C GLU A 575 12.69 -11.44 -28.20
N TYR A 576 11.35 -11.49 -28.20
CA TYR A 576 10.52 -10.51 -27.49
C TYR A 576 10.79 -10.51 -25.98
N ALA A 577 11.35 -9.41 -25.47
CA ALA A 577 11.76 -9.26 -24.08
C ALA A 577 10.80 -8.43 -23.21
N GLY A 578 9.80 -7.77 -23.81
CA GLY A 578 8.85 -6.89 -23.12
C GLY A 578 7.79 -7.61 -22.28
N TYR A 579 6.73 -6.88 -21.90
CA TYR A 579 5.64 -7.38 -21.04
C TYR A 579 4.26 -7.07 -21.64
N GLY A 580 4.17 -7.04 -22.97
CA GLY A 580 2.99 -6.60 -23.71
C GLY A 580 2.94 -5.09 -23.94
N ALA A 581 1.95 -4.67 -24.72
CA ALA A 581 1.75 -3.27 -25.09
C ALA A 581 1.49 -2.42 -23.83
N SER A 582 1.89 -1.15 -23.85
CA SER A 582 1.69 -0.23 -22.72
C SER A 582 0.22 -0.10 -22.30
N SER A 583 -0.71 -0.29 -23.23
CA SER A 583 -2.15 -0.29 -22.95
C SER A 583 -2.69 -1.59 -22.34
N SER A 584 -1.98 -2.72 -22.45
CA SER A 584 -2.49 -4.03 -22.01
C SER A 584 -2.85 -4.04 -20.53
N ALA A 585 -1.99 -3.46 -19.67
CA ALA A 585 -2.26 -3.36 -18.23
C ALA A 585 -3.56 -2.56 -17.95
N ALA A 586 -3.75 -1.43 -18.61
CA ALA A 586 -4.95 -0.60 -18.44
C ALA A 586 -6.22 -1.31 -18.92
N ILE A 587 -6.14 -2.08 -20.02
CA ILE A 587 -7.24 -2.89 -20.56
C ILE A 587 -7.63 -4.00 -19.56
N CYS A 588 -6.64 -4.76 -19.05
CA CYS A 588 -6.88 -5.79 -18.05
C CYS A 588 -7.52 -5.21 -16.79
N MET A 589 -7.01 -4.09 -16.27
CA MET A 589 -7.59 -3.41 -15.10
C MET A 589 -9.06 -3.00 -15.32
N ALA A 590 -9.39 -2.44 -16.49
CA ALA A 590 -10.76 -2.09 -16.83
C ALA A 590 -11.67 -3.32 -16.92
N ALA A 591 -11.17 -4.41 -17.51
CA ALA A 591 -11.90 -5.66 -17.62
C ALA A 591 -12.14 -6.32 -16.24
N HIS A 592 -11.15 -6.33 -15.35
CA HIS A 592 -11.29 -6.87 -14.00
C HIS A 592 -12.33 -6.12 -13.18
N ARG A 593 -12.37 -4.78 -13.27
CA ARG A 593 -13.42 -3.99 -12.61
C ARG A 593 -14.81 -4.34 -13.13
N ARG A 594 -14.96 -4.49 -14.44
CA ARG A 594 -16.24 -4.87 -15.04
C ARG A 594 -16.69 -6.23 -14.52
N SER A 595 -15.82 -7.25 -14.59
CA SER A 595 -16.12 -8.59 -14.10
C SER A 595 -16.55 -8.57 -12.62
N ARG A 596 -15.85 -7.83 -11.75
CA ARG A 596 -16.27 -7.71 -10.35
C ARG A 596 -17.63 -7.04 -10.14
N ARG A 597 -17.97 -6.05 -10.97
CA ARG A 597 -19.28 -5.40 -10.90
C ARG A 597 -20.40 -6.31 -11.40
N GLU A 598 -20.13 -7.12 -12.41
CA GLU A 598 -21.08 -8.09 -12.95
C GLU A 598 -21.34 -9.25 -11.96
N HIS A 599 -20.36 -9.57 -11.11
CA HIS A 599 -20.45 -10.62 -10.07
C HIS A 599 -20.76 -10.11 -8.65
N ALA A 600 -20.92 -8.80 -8.44
CA ALA A 600 -21.36 -8.28 -7.15
C ALA A 600 -22.83 -8.67 -6.90
N PRO A 601 -23.21 -9.16 -5.70
CA PRO A 601 -24.60 -9.49 -5.43
C PRO A 601 -25.48 -8.25 -5.62
N GLU A 602 -26.63 -8.42 -6.30
CA GLU A 602 -27.58 -7.34 -6.65
C GLU A 602 -28.08 -6.53 -5.43
N ARG A 603 -27.96 -7.06 -4.19
CA ARG A 603 -28.31 -6.40 -2.92
C ARG A 603 -27.29 -6.67 -1.83
N GLU A 604 -26.95 -5.62 -1.08
CA GLU A 604 -26.08 -5.71 0.09
C GLU A 604 -26.89 -6.00 1.36
N TYR A 605 -26.40 -6.93 2.19
CA TYR A 605 -27.04 -7.32 3.44
C TYR A 605 -26.15 -7.01 4.65
N SER A 606 -26.77 -6.56 5.74
CA SER A 606 -26.14 -6.37 7.06
C SER A 606 -26.72 -7.35 8.08
N LEU A 607 -25.90 -7.89 8.97
CA LEU A 607 -26.36 -8.66 10.12
C LEU A 607 -26.56 -7.70 11.30
N ALA A 608 -27.81 -7.41 11.66
CA ALA A 608 -28.10 -6.61 12.85
C ALA A 608 -27.78 -7.42 14.11
N HIS A 609 -27.11 -6.81 15.10
CA HIS A 609 -26.65 -7.52 16.30
C HIS A 609 -27.81 -8.21 17.03
N LEU A 610 -29.00 -7.59 17.04
CA LEU A 610 -30.17 -8.12 17.73
C LEU A 610 -30.61 -9.52 17.21
N THR A 611 -30.31 -9.85 15.94
CA THR A 611 -30.54 -11.18 15.35
C THR A 611 -29.71 -12.27 16.02
N ALA A 612 -28.53 -11.92 16.53
CA ALA A 612 -27.55 -12.85 17.08
C ALA A 612 -26.95 -12.31 18.40
N LEU A 613 -27.78 -11.70 19.25
CA LEU A 613 -27.36 -10.91 20.41
C LEU A 613 -26.47 -11.67 21.43
N SER A 614 -26.52 -13.00 21.43
CA SER A 614 -25.68 -13.84 22.27
C SER A 614 -24.20 -13.88 21.84
N LEU A 615 -23.88 -13.46 20.62
CA LEU A 615 -22.51 -13.37 20.11
C LEU A 615 -21.89 -12.06 20.58
N SER A 616 -20.61 -12.08 20.95
CA SER A 616 -19.83 -10.86 21.12
C SER A 616 -19.58 -10.17 19.78
N PRO A 617 -19.25 -8.86 19.74
CA PRO A 617 -18.97 -8.17 18.49
C PRO A 617 -17.94 -8.86 17.57
N PRO A 618 -16.81 -9.41 18.08
CA PRO A 618 -15.91 -10.21 17.26
C PRO A 618 -16.56 -11.47 16.68
N GLU A 619 -17.33 -12.22 17.47
CA GLU A 619 -18.01 -13.44 17.03
C GLU A 619 -19.15 -13.16 16.05
N LEU A 620 -19.81 -12.01 16.19
CA LEU A 620 -20.84 -11.53 15.26
C LEU A 620 -20.23 -11.25 13.89
N VAL A 621 -19.06 -10.60 13.86
CA VAL A 621 -18.32 -10.31 12.63
C VAL A 621 -17.90 -11.60 11.93
N GLU A 622 -17.40 -12.58 12.66
CA GLU A 622 -17.11 -13.92 12.12
C GLU A 622 -18.37 -14.58 11.55
N ALA A 623 -19.48 -14.57 12.29
CA ALA A 623 -20.74 -15.16 11.84
C ALA A 623 -21.30 -14.48 10.59
N ALA A 624 -21.18 -13.15 10.50
CA ALA A 624 -21.58 -12.37 9.34
C ALA A 624 -20.76 -12.75 8.10
N ALA A 625 -19.45 -12.89 8.26
CA ALA A 625 -18.54 -13.30 7.20
C ALA A 625 -18.83 -14.71 6.70
N GLU A 626 -18.93 -15.68 7.62
CA GLU A 626 -19.25 -17.09 7.33
C GLU A 626 -20.58 -17.24 6.57
N ALA A 627 -21.58 -16.41 6.90
CA ALA A 627 -22.88 -16.41 6.25
C ALA A 627 -22.95 -15.59 4.95
N GLY A 628 -21.93 -14.79 4.64
CA GLY A 628 -21.83 -13.98 3.44
C GLY A 628 -22.60 -12.65 3.50
N TYR A 629 -22.67 -12.01 4.66
CA TYR A 629 -23.10 -10.63 4.82
C TYR A 629 -21.99 -9.66 4.40
N ARG A 630 -22.36 -8.48 3.88
CA ARG A 630 -21.39 -7.41 3.59
C ARG A 630 -21.09 -6.58 4.84
N TYR A 631 -22.09 -6.42 5.71
CA TYR A 631 -21.99 -5.56 6.88
C TYR A 631 -22.46 -6.23 8.18
N VAL A 632 -22.11 -5.61 9.30
CA VAL A 632 -22.75 -5.82 10.62
C VAL A 632 -23.28 -4.51 11.19
N GLY A 633 -24.36 -4.60 11.97
CA GLY A 633 -24.79 -3.57 12.90
C GLY A 633 -24.31 -3.92 14.31
N LEU A 634 -23.72 -2.97 15.04
CA LEU A 634 -23.08 -3.23 16.34
C LEU A 634 -23.82 -2.56 17.50
N ARG A 635 -24.38 -3.42 18.37
CA ARG A 635 -24.98 -3.01 19.65
C ARG A 635 -23.96 -2.73 20.75
N MET A 636 -23.92 -1.48 21.20
CA MET A 636 -23.00 -0.98 22.24
C MET A 636 -23.72 -0.55 23.52
N THR A 637 -25.03 -0.36 23.48
CA THR A 637 -25.86 -0.02 24.64
C THR A 637 -26.84 -1.14 24.99
N ARG A 638 -27.19 -1.26 26.28
CA ARG A 638 -28.26 -2.14 26.75
C ARG A 638 -29.58 -1.38 26.76
N VAL A 639 -30.63 -1.99 26.23
CA VAL A 639 -32.01 -1.47 26.32
C VAL A 639 -32.77 -2.13 27.46
N THR A 640 -32.45 -3.38 27.82
CA THR A 640 -33.01 -4.02 29.04
C THR A 640 -31.91 -4.55 29.96
N PRO A 641 -32.17 -4.68 31.27
CA PRO A 641 -31.19 -5.19 32.24
C PRO A 641 -30.69 -6.61 31.94
N GLU A 642 -31.49 -7.42 31.25
CA GLU A 642 -31.23 -8.83 30.97
C GLU A 642 -30.41 -9.06 29.69
N GLU A 643 -30.16 -8.02 28.88
CA GLU A 643 -29.36 -8.13 27.66
C GLU A 643 -27.85 -8.26 27.97
N PRO A 644 -27.09 -9.01 27.14
CA PRO A 644 -25.64 -8.92 27.11
C PRO A 644 -25.17 -7.47 26.86
N HIS A 645 -24.04 -7.10 27.44
CA HIS A 645 -23.43 -5.78 27.23
C HIS A 645 -22.03 -5.91 26.72
N TYR A 646 -21.80 -5.28 25.58
CA TYR A 646 -20.51 -5.23 24.93
C TYR A 646 -20.00 -3.79 24.99
N PRO A 647 -19.14 -3.46 25.98
CA PRO A 647 -18.72 -2.08 26.24
C PRO A 647 -17.65 -1.61 25.25
N LEU A 648 -17.91 -1.67 23.94
CA LEU A 648 -16.96 -1.30 22.89
C LEU A 648 -16.41 0.13 23.07
N ALA A 649 -17.24 1.08 23.52
CA ALA A 649 -16.84 2.46 23.76
C ALA A 649 -15.88 2.65 24.95
N THR A 650 -15.71 1.65 25.81
CA THR A 650 -14.94 1.76 27.06
C THR A 650 -13.99 0.60 27.32
N ASP A 651 -13.99 -0.44 26.48
CA ASP A 651 -13.09 -1.58 26.54
C ASP A 651 -12.13 -1.61 25.34
N PRO A 652 -10.89 -1.11 25.49
CA PRO A 652 -9.90 -1.11 24.43
C PRO A 652 -9.50 -2.50 23.93
N ALA A 653 -9.59 -3.54 24.76
CA ALA A 653 -9.24 -4.90 24.34
C ALA A 653 -10.31 -5.49 23.43
N LEU A 654 -11.59 -5.30 23.79
CA LEU A 654 -12.71 -5.67 22.94
C LEU A 654 -12.70 -4.86 21.64
N MET A 655 -12.49 -3.55 21.69
CA MET A 655 -12.38 -2.69 20.50
C MET A 655 -11.28 -3.18 19.54
N ARG A 656 -10.06 -3.44 20.04
CA ARG A 656 -8.97 -3.97 19.22
C ARG A 656 -9.31 -5.32 18.61
N THR A 657 -9.94 -6.21 19.38
CA THR A 657 -10.31 -7.55 18.89
C THR A 657 -11.37 -7.46 17.79
N THR A 658 -12.39 -6.62 17.97
CA THR A 658 -13.44 -6.38 16.96
C THR A 658 -12.87 -5.76 15.69
N LYS A 659 -12.04 -4.72 15.79
CA LYS A 659 -11.35 -4.12 14.63
C LYS A 659 -10.47 -5.14 13.91
N SER A 660 -9.80 -6.00 14.66
CA SER A 660 -9.01 -7.09 14.08
C SER A 660 -9.90 -8.07 13.32
N ARG A 661 -11.10 -8.40 13.81
CA ARG A 661 -12.05 -9.26 13.09
C ARG A 661 -12.70 -8.61 11.88
N LEU A 662 -13.03 -7.32 11.94
CA LEU A 662 -13.55 -6.57 10.80
C LEU A 662 -12.51 -6.52 9.68
N ALA A 663 -11.28 -6.12 10.01
CA ALA A 663 -10.16 -6.08 9.08
C ALA A 663 -9.80 -7.48 8.55
N ALA A 664 -9.99 -8.51 9.38
CA ALA A 664 -9.79 -9.88 8.96
C ALA A 664 -10.89 -10.23 7.92
N THR A 665 -12.13 -10.29 8.34
CA THR A 665 -13.24 -10.83 7.53
C THR A 665 -13.63 -10.01 6.30
N GLY A 666 -13.22 -8.74 6.20
CA GLY A 666 -13.67 -7.83 5.15
C GLY A 666 -15.15 -7.41 5.31
N VAL A 667 -15.76 -7.70 6.46
CA VAL A 667 -17.09 -7.21 6.83
C VAL A 667 -16.95 -5.79 7.36
N ASP A 668 -17.74 -4.87 6.81
CA ASP A 668 -17.75 -3.47 7.24
C ASP A 668 -18.82 -3.24 8.33
N VAL A 669 -18.70 -2.16 9.11
CA VAL A 669 -19.76 -1.76 10.04
C VAL A 669 -20.73 -0.85 9.30
N LEU A 670 -21.99 -1.26 9.18
CA LEU A 670 -23.03 -0.42 8.59
C LEU A 670 -23.50 0.62 9.61
N ASP A 671 -23.87 0.15 10.79
CA ASP A 671 -24.53 0.94 11.81
C ASP A 671 -24.06 0.59 13.24
N VAL A 672 -24.25 1.53 14.15
CA VAL A 672 -24.12 1.31 15.60
C VAL A 672 -25.43 1.63 16.31
N GLU A 673 -25.78 0.79 17.28
CA GLU A 673 -27.02 0.91 18.03
C GLU A 673 -26.81 0.78 19.55
N LEU A 674 -27.61 1.41 20.42
CA LEU A 674 -28.71 2.34 20.15
C LEU A 674 -28.49 3.63 20.95
N ALA A 675 -28.61 4.78 20.28
CA ALA A 675 -28.70 6.08 20.93
C ALA A 675 -30.15 6.35 21.39
N ARG A 676 -30.49 6.01 22.64
CA ARG A 676 -31.86 6.14 23.16
C ARG A 676 -31.99 7.32 24.11
N ILE A 677 -32.75 8.35 23.73
CA ILE A 677 -32.81 9.64 24.47
C ILE A 677 -34.24 9.91 24.95
N GLY A 678 -34.49 9.65 26.23
CA GLY A 678 -35.76 9.99 26.90
C GLY A 678 -35.75 11.37 27.59
N PRO A 679 -36.76 11.69 28.42
CA PRO A 679 -36.91 13.02 29.05
C PRO A 679 -35.71 13.48 29.87
N ASP A 680 -35.01 12.55 30.54
CA ASP A 680 -33.84 12.83 31.37
C ASP A 680 -32.49 12.61 30.64
N GLY A 681 -32.53 12.16 29.39
CA GLY A 681 -31.32 11.85 28.61
C GLY A 681 -30.63 13.11 28.06
N ASN A 682 -29.30 13.05 27.96
CA ASN A 682 -28.48 14.10 27.35
C ASN A 682 -27.76 13.55 26.09
N PRO A 683 -27.94 14.16 24.89
CA PRO A 683 -27.23 13.74 23.68
C PRO A 683 -25.71 13.64 23.86
N ARG A 684 -25.12 14.51 24.70
CA ARG A 684 -23.67 14.53 24.97
C ARG A 684 -23.13 13.27 25.61
N ASP A 685 -23.98 12.51 26.30
CA ASP A 685 -23.59 11.24 26.91
C ASP A 685 -23.21 10.19 25.85
N TYR A 686 -23.64 10.38 24.60
CA TYR A 686 -23.32 9.54 23.45
C TYR A 686 -22.03 9.91 22.72
N LEU A 687 -21.27 10.93 23.16
CA LEU A 687 -20.05 11.34 22.45
C LEU A 687 -19.07 10.17 22.26
N ARG A 688 -18.77 9.41 23.33
CA ARG A 688 -17.90 8.22 23.22
C ARG A 688 -18.48 7.10 22.37
N PHE A 689 -19.81 6.99 22.34
CA PHE A 689 -20.50 6.03 21.49
C PHE A 689 -20.32 6.40 20.00
N LEU A 690 -20.45 7.68 19.66
CA LEU A 690 -20.21 8.18 18.31
C LEU A 690 -18.74 8.05 17.90
N GLU A 691 -17.80 8.42 18.77
CA GLU A 691 -16.36 8.27 18.54
C GLU A 691 -15.98 6.81 18.29
N ALA A 692 -16.53 5.89 19.08
CA ALA A 692 -16.30 4.47 18.90
C ALA A 692 -16.93 3.91 17.61
N GLY A 693 -18.11 4.39 17.22
CA GLY A 693 -18.72 4.07 15.92
C GLY A 693 -17.84 4.53 14.75
N ALA A 694 -17.34 5.77 14.81
CA ALA A 694 -16.41 6.30 13.81
C ALA A 694 -15.08 5.54 13.78
N GLU A 695 -14.54 5.14 14.94
CA GLU A 695 -13.33 4.33 15.04
C GLU A 695 -13.49 2.94 14.39
N LEU A 696 -14.70 2.38 14.47
CA LEU A 696 -15.08 1.10 13.86
C LEU A 696 -15.38 1.22 12.35
N GLY A 697 -15.46 2.45 11.81
CA GLY A 697 -15.83 2.70 10.42
C GLY A 697 -17.34 2.59 10.15
N ALA A 698 -18.18 2.73 11.18
CA ALA A 698 -19.62 2.77 11.02
C ALA A 698 -20.06 3.93 10.12
N ARG A 699 -21.18 3.76 9.40
CA ARG A 699 -21.75 4.81 8.54
C ARG A 699 -22.93 5.51 9.19
N HIS A 700 -23.69 4.75 9.98
CA HIS A 700 -24.99 5.16 10.49
C HIS A 700 -25.09 4.94 12.01
N VAL A 701 -25.89 5.78 12.67
CA VAL A 701 -26.22 5.68 14.09
C VAL A 701 -27.71 5.53 14.22
N ILE A 702 -28.17 4.45 14.85
CA ILE A 702 -29.59 4.26 15.15
C ILE A 702 -29.94 5.05 16.40
N THR A 703 -31.01 5.83 16.35
CA THR A 703 -31.51 6.59 17.50
C THR A 703 -33.00 6.39 17.74
N GLN A 704 -33.40 6.41 19.02
CA GLN A 704 -34.80 6.39 19.46
C GLN A 704 -35.07 7.54 20.43
N LEU A 705 -36.24 8.16 20.31
CA LEU A 705 -36.64 9.34 21.09
C LEU A 705 -37.93 9.09 21.90
N PRO A 706 -37.88 8.29 22.98
CA PRO A 706 -39.01 8.05 23.86
C PRO A 706 -39.25 9.24 24.81
N ASP A 707 -39.55 10.41 24.24
CA ASP A 707 -39.82 11.65 24.96
C ASP A 707 -41.12 12.27 24.45
N GLY A 708 -42.07 12.52 25.36
CA GLY A 708 -43.38 13.06 25.01
C GLY A 708 -43.37 14.56 24.69
N GLU A 709 -42.29 15.29 25.02
CA GLU A 709 -42.19 16.71 24.71
C GLU A 709 -41.49 16.90 23.36
N PHE A 710 -42.26 17.39 22.38
CA PHE A 710 -41.81 17.44 20.98
C PHE A 710 -40.63 18.37 20.75
N THR A 711 -40.63 19.55 21.37
CA THR A 711 -39.57 20.55 21.14
C THR A 711 -38.24 19.99 21.64
N ARG A 712 -38.23 19.47 22.86
CA ARG A 712 -37.08 18.88 23.52
C ARG A 712 -36.53 17.67 22.77
N LYS A 713 -37.38 16.75 22.30
CA LYS A 713 -36.87 15.59 21.54
C LYS A 713 -36.28 16.00 20.19
N THR A 714 -36.87 17.00 19.54
CA THR A 714 -36.39 17.55 18.26
C THR A 714 -35.04 18.25 18.44
N ASP A 715 -34.91 19.10 19.47
CA ASP A 715 -33.66 19.81 19.79
C ASP A 715 -32.54 18.81 20.15
N ARG A 716 -32.87 17.76 20.92
CA ARG A 716 -31.92 16.71 21.29
C ARG A 716 -31.46 15.87 20.10
N PHE A 717 -32.37 15.55 19.18
CA PHE A 717 -32.03 14.88 17.94
C PHE A 717 -31.12 15.74 17.07
N ALA A 718 -31.41 17.04 16.95
CA ALA A 718 -30.56 17.99 16.24
C ALA A 718 -29.15 18.08 16.86
N GLU A 719 -29.05 18.12 18.19
CA GLU A 719 -27.77 18.11 18.91
C GLU A 719 -26.97 16.82 18.65
N LEU A 720 -27.63 15.65 18.67
CA LEU A 720 -26.98 14.38 18.35
C LEU A 720 -26.43 14.36 16.91
N CYS A 721 -27.22 14.83 15.94
CA CYS A 721 -26.80 14.95 14.55
C CYS A 721 -25.59 15.88 14.38
N ALA A 722 -25.60 17.03 15.06
CA ALA A 722 -24.49 17.99 15.03
C ALA A 722 -23.19 17.40 15.61
N MET A 723 -23.29 16.56 16.63
CA MET A 723 -22.14 15.82 17.18
C MET A 723 -21.62 14.72 16.23
N ALA A 724 -22.52 14.06 15.50
CA ALA A 724 -22.20 12.97 14.58
C ALA A 724 -21.57 13.47 13.25
N ALA A 725 -21.97 14.65 12.77
CA ALA A 725 -21.52 15.22 11.51
C ALA A 725 -19.98 15.34 11.33
N PRO A 726 -19.20 15.90 12.29
CA PRO A 726 -17.74 15.99 12.15
C PRO A 726 -17.04 14.62 12.17
N LEU A 727 -17.72 13.56 12.60
CA LEU A 727 -17.23 12.19 12.62
C LEU A 727 -17.60 11.42 11.34
N GLY A 728 -18.30 12.06 10.39
CA GLY A 728 -18.74 11.43 9.15
C GLY A 728 -19.94 10.49 9.30
N LEU A 729 -20.67 10.56 10.42
CA LEU A 729 -21.80 9.68 10.73
C LEU A 729 -23.15 10.33 10.39
N THR A 730 -24.09 9.52 9.86
CA THR A 730 -25.52 9.90 9.83
C THR A 730 -26.24 9.39 11.07
N VAL A 731 -27.38 10.00 11.38
CA VAL A 731 -28.22 9.61 12.51
C VAL A 731 -29.61 9.29 11.99
N ASP A 732 -30.00 8.03 12.10
CA ASP A 732 -31.23 7.47 11.53
C ASP A 732 -32.24 7.21 12.65
N LEU A 733 -33.35 7.95 12.60
CA LEU A 733 -34.41 7.91 13.62
C LEU A 733 -35.31 6.69 13.39
N GLU A 734 -35.32 5.80 14.37
CA GLU A 734 -36.24 4.67 14.45
C GLU A 734 -37.50 5.05 15.25
N PHE A 735 -38.67 4.58 14.80
CA PHE A 735 -39.98 4.90 15.39
C PHE A 735 -40.74 3.64 15.86
N PRO A 736 -40.37 3.02 17.00
CA PRO A 736 -41.11 1.88 17.51
C PRO A 736 -42.54 2.29 17.90
N SER A 737 -43.52 1.51 17.45
CA SER A 737 -44.95 1.89 17.48
C SER A 737 -45.56 2.11 18.87
N TRP A 738 -44.87 1.68 19.92
CA TRP A 738 -45.29 1.84 21.32
C TRP A 738 -44.57 2.98 22.07
N THR A 739 -43.79 3.80 21.38
CA THR A 739 -43.04 4.92 21.97
C THR A 739 -43.68 6.27 21.65
N GLU A 740 -43.14 7.34 22.23
CA GLU A 740 -43.55 8.72 22.01
C GLU A 740 -43.16 9.25 20.62
N THR A 741 -42.51 8.43 19.79
CA THR A 741 -42.36 8.62 18.34
C THR A 741 -42.91 7.36 17.64
N PRO A 742 -44.25 7.21 17.54
CA PRO A 742 -44.88 5.93 17.24
C PRO A 742 -45.02 5.61 15.75
N ASP A 743 -44.85 6.59 14.86
CA ASP A 743 -45.17 6.44 13.44
C ASP A 743 -44.30 7.31 12.53
N LEU A 744 -44.43 7.05 11.22
CA LEU A 744 -43.68 7.76 10.17
C LEU A 744 -43.97 9.26 10.16
N ALA A 745 -45.20 9.67 10.48
CA ALA A 745 -45.61 11.07 10.46
C ALA A 745 -44.90 11.87 11.57
N GLU A 746 -44.82 11.31 12.78
CA GLU A 746 -44.11 11.90 13.90
C GLU A 746 -42.60 11.93 13.66
N ALA A 747 -42.01 10.85 13.12
CA ALA A 747 -40.60 10.81 12.74
C ALA A 747 -40.26 11.89 11.68
N THR A 748 -41.09 12.02 10.65
CA THR A 748 -40.98 13.06 9.61
C THR A 748 -41.03 14.46 10.22
N ARG A 749 -41.91 14.68 11.21
CA ARG A 749 -42.04 15.96 11.91
C ARG A 749 -40.78 16.30 12.70
N VAL A 750 -40.17 15.32 13.37
CA VAL A 750 -38.89 15.48 14.08
C VAL A 750 -37.76 15.84 13.10
N LEU A 751 -37.62 15.11 11.98
CA LEU A 751 -36.56 15.39 10.99
C LEU A 751 -36.68 16.80 10.41
N ARG A 752 -37.90 17.21 10.02
CA ARG A 752 -38.15 18.56 9.50
C ARG A 752 -37.86 19.63 10.55
N GLY A 753 -38.18 19.37 11.82
CA GLY A 753 -37.91 20.29 12.92
C GLY A 753 -36.43 20.42 13.25
N ALA A 754 -35.68 19.32 13.21
CA ALA A 754 -34.25 19.31 13.48
C ALA A 754 -33.42 19.93 12.33
N ALA A 755 -33.88 19.77 11.09
CA ALA A 755 -33.31 20.36 9.88
C ALA A 755 -31.79 20.11 9.72
N GLN A 756 -31.35 18.87 9.99
CA GLN A 756 -29.94 18.47 9.90
C GLN A 756 -29.65 17.71 8.59
N PRO A 757 -28.51 17.97 7.92
CA PRO A 757 -28.20 17.36 6.62
C PRO A 757 -27.82 15.87 6.72
N ASN A 758 -27.42 15.40 7.90
CA ASN A 758 -27.07 14.01 8.19
C ASN A 758 -28.16 13.25 8.97
N ALA A 759 -29.38 13.81 9.06
CA ALA A 759 -30.52 13.13 9.67
C ALA A 759 -31.25 12.23 8.65
N GLY A 760 -31.61 11.03 9.08
CA GLY A 760 -32.36 10.06 8.30
C GLY A 760 -33.46 9.36 9.11
N ILE A 761 -34.22 8.49 8.46
CA ILE A 761 -35.24 7.63 9.06
C ILE A 761 -34.86 6.18 8.82
N LEU A 762 -34.79 5.41 9.90
CA LEU A 762 -34.69 3.96 9.82
C LEU A 762 -36.09 3.36 9.73
N VAL A 763 -36.40 2.75 8.59
CA VAL A 763 -37.63 1.96 8.43
C VAL A 763 -37.36 0.53 8.90
N ASP A 764 -37.78 0.24 10.12
CA ASP A 764 -37.95 -1.13 10.61
C ASP A 764 -39.31 -1.66 10.15
N LEU A 765 -39.29 -2.76 9.39
CA LEU A 765 -40.50 -3.31 8.76
C LEU A 765 -41.54 -3.78 9.76
N LEU A 766 -41.12 -4.28 10.94
CA LEU A 766 -42.06 -4.62 12.00
C LEU A 766 -42.71 -3.36 12.54
N HIS A 767 -41.92 -2.36 12.93
CA HIS A 767 -42.47 -1.11 13.48
C HIS A 767 -43.38 -0.40 12.50
N PHE A 768 -42.97 -0.29 11.23
CA PHE A 768 -43.78 0.30 10.17
C PHE A 768 -45.12 -0.44 9.96
N ALA A 769 -45.09 -1.77 9.93
CA ALA A 769 -46.31 -2.58 9.77
C ALA A 769 -47.27 -2.45 10.97
N ARG A 770 -46.77 -2.02 12.14
CA ARG A 770 -47.57 -1.86 13.37
C ARG A 770 -47.85 -0.40 13.75
N SER A 771 -47.39 0.59 12.97
CA SER A 771 -47.48 2.02 13.28
C SER A 771 -48.58 2.79 12.53
N ALA A 772 -49.59 2.10 11.97
CA ALA A 772 -50.63 2.70 11.10
C ALA A 772 -50.08 3.58 9.95
N SER A 773 -48.79 3.45 9.62
CA SER A 773 -48.08 4.29 8.67
C SER A 773 -48.38 3.85 7.23
N SER A 774 -48.42 4.81 6.31
CA SER A 774 -48.81 4.56 4.92
C SER A 774 -47.60 4.36 4.00
N VAL A 775 -47.63 3.30 3.18
CA VAL A 775 -46.66 3.10 2.10
C VAL A 775 -46.72 4.24 1.08
N ALA A 776 -47.90 4.86 0.88
CA ALA A 776 -48.01 6.01 0.00
C ALA A 776 -47.28 7.23 0.56
N GLU A 777 -47.40 7.50 1.86
CA GLU A 777 -46.67 8.57 2.53
C GLU A 777 -45.16 8.31 2.50
N LEU A 778 -44.74 7.07 2.70
CA LEU A 778 -43.33 6.68 2.62
C LEU A 778 -42.70 7.01 1.26
N ARG A 779 -43.43 6.81 0.15
CA ARG A 779 -42.95 7.16 -1.21
C ARG A 779 -42.81 8.65 -1.47
N GLU A 780 -43.53 9.49 -0.73
CA GLU A 780 -43.50 10.95 -0.90
C GLU A 780 -42.33 11.61 -0.14
N LEU A 781 -41.64 10.86 0.72
CA LEU A 781 -40.52 11.38 1.50
C LEU A 781 -39.23 11.47 0.66
N PRO A 782 -38.32 12.39 1.00
CA PRO A 782 -37.05 12.54 0.29
C PRO A 782 -36.22 11.25 0.33
N ALA A 783 -35.71 10.81 -0.82
CA ALA A 783 -34.95 9.57 -0.94
C ALA A 783 -33.67 9.59 -0.08
N GLU A 784 -33.06 10.76 0.08
CA GLU A 784 -31.85 10.97 0.88
C GLU A 784 -32.03 10.76 2.40
N TRP A 785 -33.27 10.62 2.87
CA TRP A 785 -33.54 10.31 4.28
C TRP A 785 -33.40 8.82 4.60
N PHE A 786 -33.36 7.95 3.58
CA PHE A 786 -33.30 6.51 3.77
C PHE A 786 -31.93 5.98 3.36
N ARG A 787 -31.18 5.46 4.33
CA ARG A 787 -29.82 4.95 4.11
C ARG A 787 -29.74 3.43 4.13
N PHE A 788 -30.58 2.79 4.93
CA PHE A 788 -30.75 1.34 5.03
C PHE A 788 -32.10 1.03 5.67
N ALA A 789 -32.48 -0.26 5.74
CA ALA A 789 -33.73 -0.70 6.36
C ALA A 789 -33.52 -1.93 7.25
N HIS A 790 -34.29 -2.03 8.34
CA HIS A 790 -34.37 -3.23 9.18
C HIS A 790 -35.44 -4.16 8.62
N VAL A 791 -35.00 -5.31 8.11
CA VAL A 791 -35.83 -6.25 7.36
C VAL A 791 -36.07 -7.52 8.16
N CYS A 792 -37.33 -7.79 8.40
CA CYS A 792 -37.84 -9.02 9.01
C CYS A 792 -39.27 -9.26 8.56
N ASP A 793 -39.76 -10.47 8.79
CA ASP A 793 -41.18 -10.77 8.78
C ASP A 793 -41.68 -10.95 10.22
N ALA A 794 -42.99 -11.09 10.42
CA ALA A 794 -43.57 -11.36 11.73
C ALA A 794 -44.94 -12.04 11.61
N PRO A 795 -45.46 -12.66 12.69
CA PRO A 795 -46.82 -13.17 12.71
C PRO A 795 -47.83 -12.12 12.21
N GLY A 796 -48.82 -12.55 11.41
CA GLY A 796 -49.84 -11.66 10.87
C GLY A 796 -50.77 -11.08 11.94
N GLU A 797 -50.95 -11.81 13.05
CA GLU A 797 -51.69 -11.35 14.22
C GLU A 797 -50.91 -10.24 14.95
N VAL A 798 -51.58 -9.13 15.22
CA VAL A 798 -51.01 -7.98 15.94
C VAL A 798 -51.48 -8.03 17.39
N PRO A 799 -50.59 -8.15 18.38
CA PRO A 799 -50.98 -8.13 19.78
C PRO A 799 -51.69 -6.83 20.19
N ASP A 800 -52.80 -6.95 20.93
CA ASP A 800 -53.58 -5.80 21.43
C ASP A 800 -52.95 -5.07 22.63
N THR A 801 -51.80 -5.57 23.13
CA THR A 801 -51.13 -5.01 24.30
C THR A 801 -49.71 -4.57 23.97
N VAL A 802 -49.26 -3.47 24.61
CA VAL A 802 -47.87 -2.99 24.49
C VAL A 802 -46.86 -4.07 24.88
N ALA A 803 -47.15 -4.85 25.92
CA ALA A 803 -46.31 -5.98 26.33
C ALA A 803 -46.19 -7.04 25.23
N GLY A 804 -47.29 -7.35 24.52
CA GLY A 804 -47.28 -8.26 23.38
C GLY A 804 -46.52 -7.71 22.17
N LEU A 805 -46.64 -6.42 21.87
CA LEU A 805 -45.89 -5.76 20.80
C LEU A 805 -44.37 -5.82 21.06
N ILE A 806 -43.96 -5.48 22.29
CA ILE A 806 -42.56 -5.57 22.73
C ILE A 806 -42.07 -7.01 22.67
N HIS A 807 -42.89 -7.97 23.09
CA HIS A 807 -42.54 -9.40 23.04
C HIS A 807 -42.27 -9.85 21.60
N THR A 808 -43.17 -9.51 20.67
CA THR A 808 -43.01 -9.87 19.25
C THR A 808 -41.72 -9.29 18.68
N ALA A 809 -41.46 -8.00 18.93
CA ALA A 809 -40.30 -7.32 18.40
C ALA A 809 -38.96 -7.86 18.90
N ARG A 810 -38.93 -8.44 20.10
CA ARG A 810 -37.70 -8.90 20.75
C ARG A 810 -37.49 -10.40 20.67
N TYR A 811 -38.52 -11.19 20.38
CA TYR A 811 -38.43 -12.65 20.54
C TYR A 811 -39.12 -13.48 19.46
N GLU A 812 -39.98 -12.89 18.62
CA GLU A 812 -40.83 -13.64 17.68
C GLU A 812 -40.80 -13.06 16.25
N ARG A 813 -39.72 -12.35 15.87
CA ARG A 813 -39.53 -11.95 14.48
C ARG A 813 -39.22 -13.18 13.62
N LEU A 814 -39.75 -13.20 12.40
CA LEU A 814 -39.66 -14.33 11.47
C LEU A 814 -38.75 -14.00 10.28
N PHE A 815 -38.26 -15.02 9.58
CA PHE A 815 -37.48 -14.79 8.36
C PHE A 815 -38.37 -14.21 7.25
N PRO A 816 -37.82 -13.41 6.31
CA PRO A 816 -38.56 -12.93 5.14
C PRO A 816 -39.32 -14.05 4.43
N GLY A 817 -40.65 -13.91 4.32
CA GLY A 817 -41.54 -14.87 3.67
C GLY A 817 -42.15 -15.93 4.59
N GLU A 818 -41.85 -15.91 5.89
CA GLU A 818 -42.47 -16.80 6.89
C GLU A 818 -43.69 -16.19 7.60
N GLY A 819 -43.93 -14.88 7.45
CA GLY A 819 -44.94 -14.15 8.20
C GLY A 819 -45.98 -13.46 7.32
N GLY A 820 -46.57 -12.39 7.86
CA GLY A 820 -47.69 -11.67 7.27
C GLY A 820 -47.42 -10.19 6.96
N ILE A 821 -46.17 -9.72 7.04
CA ILE A 821 -45.83 -8.32 6.69
C ILE A 821 -45.76 -8.18 5.16
N ASP A 822 -46.28 -7.06 4.61
CA ASP A 822 -46.11 -6.71 3.20
C ASP A 822 -44.68 -6.22 2.91
N LEU A 823 -43.72 -7.14 2.93
CA LEU A 823 -42.29 -6.86 2.72
C LEU A 823 -42.07 -6.14 1.37
N HIS A 824 -42.70 -6.62 0.31
CA HIS A 824 -42.50 -6.10 -1.04
C HIS A 824 -43.08 -4.70 -1.22
N GLY A 825 -44.28 -4.44 -0.70
CA GLY A 825 -44.92 -3.13 -0.79
C GLY A 825 -44.13 -2.05 -0.04
N ILE A 826 -43.63 -2.35 1.16
CA ILE A 826 -42.82 -1.44 1.97
C ILE A 826 -41.45 -1.21 1.31
N LEU A 827 -40.73 -2.27 0.96
CA LEU A 827 -39.39 -2.15 0.39
C LEU A 827 -39.39 -1.49 -1.00
N ALA A 828 -40.44 -1.68 -1.80
CA ALA A 828 -40.59 -1.00 -3.09
C ALA A 828 -40.87 0.51 -2.96
N ALA A 829 -41.24 0.99 -1.78
CA ALA A 829 -41.39 2.40 -1.49
C ALA A 829 -40.09 3.09 -1.03
N LEU A 830 -39.04 2.31 -0.76
CA LEU A 830 -37.72 2.82 -0.39
C LEU A 830 -36.81 2.99 -1.63
N PRO A 831 -35.75 3.83 -1.53
CA PRO A 831 -34.81 4.01 -2.62
C PRO A 831 -34.13 2.69 -3.04
N PRO A 832 -33.87 2.47 -4.34
CA PRO A 832 -33.14 1.30 -4.80
C PRO A 832 -31.68 1.34 -4.33
N GLY A 833 -31.10 0.17 -4.06
CA GLY A 833 -29.67 0.02 -3.74
C GLY A 833 -29.29 0.29 -2.29
N ILE A 834 -30.23 0.62 -1.40
CA ILE A 834 -29.93 0.71 0.04
C ILE A 834 -29.65 -0.69 0.64
N PRO A 835 -28.73 -0.84 1.60
CA PRO A 835 -28.50 -2.11 2.29
C PRO A 835 -29.70 -2.56 3.12
N TYR A 836 -29.90 -3.88 3.21
CA TYR A 836 -30.91 -4.50 4.07
C TYR A 836 -30.26 -5.12 5.31
N ALA A 837 -30.48 -4.52 6.46
CA ALA A 837 -30.06 -5.07 7.73
C ALA A 837 -31.10 -6.07 8.24
N LEU A 838 -30.71 -7.33 8.38
CA LEU A 838 -31.60 -8.38 8.85
C LEU A 838 -31.66 -8.33 10.37
N GLU A 839 -32.72 -7.73 10.91
CA GLU A 839 -33.03 -7.67 12.34
C GLU A 839 -34.17 -8.64 12.68
N ILE A 840 -33.81 -9.86 13.08
CA ILE A 840 -34.71 -11.00 13.24
C ILE A 840 -34.45 -11.73 14.56
N PRO A 841 -34.67 -11.09 15.72
CA PRO A 841 -34.56 -11.77 17.01
C PRO A 841 -35.65 -12.82 17.17
N HIS A 842 -35.23 -14.08 17.40
CA HIS A 842 -36.13 -15.20 17.63
C HIS A 842 -35.59 -16.16 18.70
N ALA A 843 -36.01 -15.98 19.96
CA ALA A 843 -35.37 -16.65 21.10
C ALA A 843 -35.45 -18.18 21.04
N THR A 844 -36.62 -18.75 20.77
CA THR A 844 -36.82 -20.21 20.71
C THR A 844 -36.03 -20.85 19.57
N ARG A 845 -35.96 -20.19 18.40
CA ARG A 845 -35.18 -20.68 17.26
C ARG A 845 -33.69 -20.63 17.55
N VAL A 846 -33.17 -19.49 18.03
CA VAL A 846 -31.75 -19.34 18.41
C VAL A 846 -31.37 -20.34 19.51
N ALA A 847 -32.22 -20.60 20.50
CA ALA A 847 -31.97 -21.62 21.52
C ALA A 847 -31.89 -23.04 20.95
N SER A 848 -32.57 -23.32 19.82
CA SER A 848 -32.59 -24.65 19.19
C SER A 848 -31.44 -24.90 18.22
N ILE A 849 -31.00 -23.89 17.46
CA ILE A 849 -30.00 -24.05 16.37
C ILE A 849 -28.71 -23.24 16.57
N GLY A 850 -28.68 -22.33 17.55
CA GLY A 850 -27.56 -21.41 17.78
C GLY A 850 -27.64 -20.14 16.93
N ALA A 851 -26.93 -19.10 17.37
CA ALA A 851 -26.99 -17.78 16.76
C ALA A 851 -26.31 -17.70 15.37
N LYS A 852 -25.17 -18.39 15.17
CA LYS A 852 -24.47 -18.43 13.88
C LYS A 852 -25.34 -19.05 12.79
N GLU A 853 -25.96 -20.20 13.08
CA GLU A 853 -26.83 -20.88 12.11
C GLU A 853 -28.12 -20.08 11.85
N HIS A 854 -28.69 -19.43 12.87
CA HIS A 854 -29.82 -18.52 12.68
C HIS A 854 -29.47 -17.35 11.75
N ALA A 855 -28.29 -16.73 11.89
CA ALA A 855 -27.80 -15.69 11.00
C ALA A 855 -27.61 -16.18 9.56
N ARG A 856 -27.09 -17.40 9.37
CA ARG A 856 -26.93 -18.04 8.05
C ARG A 856 -28.27 -18.32 7.37
N LEU A 857 -29.24 -18.83 8.13
CA LEU A 857 -30.59 -19.08 7.61
C LEU A 857 -31.35 -17.79 7.28
N ALA A 858 -31.15 -16.73 8.08
CA ALA A 858 -31.75 -15.41 7.84
C ALA A 858 -31.38 -14.85 6.46
N ILE A 859 -30.09 -14.77 6.12
CA ILE A 859 -29.65 -14.27 4.80
C ILE A 859 -30.05 -15.20 3.66
N THR A 860 -30.06 -16.52 3.90
CA THR A 860 -30.54 -17.50 2.90
C THR A 860 -32.01 -17.25 2.56
N ALA A 861 -32.85 -17.05 3.57
CA ALA A 861 -34.27 -16.74 3.38
C ALA A 861 -34.44 -15.36 2.71
N ALA A 862 -33.70 -14.35 3.15
CA ALA A 862 -33.75 -13.01 2.56
C ALA A 862 -33.41 -13.04 1.06
N ARG A 863 -32.31 -13.68 0.66
CA ARG A 863 -31.92 -13.85 -0.75
C ARG A 863 -33.00 -14.58 -1.55
N ARG A 864 -33.52 -15.68 -1.01
CA ARG A 864 -34.58 -16.47 -1.67
C ARG A 864 -35.83 -15.66 -1.95
N HIS A 865 -36.27 -14.80 -1.03
CA HIS A 865 -37.54 -14.08 -1.14
C HIS A 865 -37.40 -12.68 -1.74
N LEU A 866 -36.27 -12.00 -1.55
CA LEU A 866 -36.09 -10.61 -1.93
C LEU A 866 -35.25 -10.43 -3.21
N ASP A 867 -34.32 -11.33 -3.51
CA ASP A 867 -33.52 -11.26 -4.74
C ASP A 867 -34.25 -11.93 -5.92
N ALA A 868 -34.87 -13.09 -5.69
CA ALA A 868 -35.56 -13.85 -6.74
C ALA A 868 -36.82 -13.16 -7.31
N ALA A 869 -37.44 -12.24 -6.55
CA ALA A 869 -38.66 -11.55 -6.96
C ALA A 869 -38.42 -10.43 -7.99
N PHE A 870 -37.22 -9.85 -8.04
CA PHE A 870 -36.90 -8.77 -9.00
C PHE A 870 -36.74 -9.28 -10.43
N LYS A 871 -36.37 -10.57 -10.61
CA LYS A 871 -36.28 -11.23 -11.93
C LYS A 871 -37.62 -11.40 -12.66
N ARG A 872 -38.77 -11.15 -12.02
CA ARG A 872 -40.10 -11.22 -12.68
C ARG A 872 -40.70 -9.85 -13.01
N ALA A 873 -40.05 -8.75 -12.62
CA ALA A 873 -40.56 -7.39 -12.81
C ALA A 873 -39.62 -6.48 -13.62
N ALA A 874 -38.48 -7.00 -14.11
CA ALA A 874 -37.56 -6.31 -15.03
C ALA A 874 -37.74 -6.81 -16.47
#